data_AF-A0A0H5SG12-F1
#
_entry.id   AF-A0A0H5SG12-F1
#
_cell.length_a   1.000
_cell.length_b   1.000
_cell.length_c   1.000
_cell.angle_alpha   90.00
_cell.angle_beta   90.00
_cell.angle_gamma   90.00
#
_symmetry.space_group_name_H-M   'P 1'
#
loop_
_entity.id
_entity.type
_entity.pdbx_description
1 polymer ?
#
loop_
_entity_poly.entity_id
_entity_poly.type
_entity_poly.pdbx_seq_one_letter_code
_entity_poly.pdbx_strand_id
1 'polypeptide(L)'
;MVDELKWLSLSNDKVIETQKNGPLTEKLSKIVAIAKEELKSAGHDEIATKQQGTLLYHVGTRLKPQCQQHTSLVIRHIMNENIRTEQQLVAAIEYLLSNVMKEIDEKKFLDACGVGIVITADQIQNQVKETIERFKSEILKQRYSFNTGKILGDVKSKLKWADGSTVKREVDLCIMLLLGPKTIDDLYPKKEKASENKSRQTTTGDSNSVVSKNTESNSTHKEEEAGVTLEELMRKKTLFHKVGENYKTSGYVITPNTMELLKKHVEAVKGQVVTRFPPEPNGILHIGHAKAINIDFGYAKAHDGICYLRFDDTNPEKEEEKFAKSIVEMVDWLGYKPYKITYSSDYFDQLYEWAVVLIKKSLAYVCHQAADEIRGFEVTISPWRNRPVEESLQLFEDMRRGKFNEGEATLRLKIILEEGKVDPVAYRIKYCPHHRTGNKWCVYPTYDFTHCLCDSLENITHSLCTKEFQSRRSSYYWLCNSLDIYCPVQWEYGRLNMNYSVVSKRKIKALIDNKIVSDWDDPRLFTLTALRRRGIPPEAINNFIIGLGLTTAQTFIDPQMLDATARDYLNKNAPRTMAVMDPLKVTIDNYDELSLPCSLLVPDFPNDQIRSEQQHVIAIDRVVFIERSDYREGEVDNNFLRLTKNKSVGLKYLGIVISLINELRNDNGEIIELTVKASKLTSENRPKTYLHWVANPAHCQVRLYERLFRHKNPEDLNEVPGGFLSDCNENSLRIVEPVYIDRSVSNSKVYDRYQFERIGFFSVDPDSTSEKLIFNRVVDLKGDVVKKRL
;
A
#
# COMPACT_ATOMS: atom_id res chain seq x y z
N MET A 1 32.24 3.96 -23.96
CA MET A 1 31.41 3.47 -25.07
C MET A 1 30.41 2.39 -24.67
N VAL A 2 30.79 1.16 -24.30
CA VAL A 2 29.79 0.13 -23.90
C VAL A 2 28.99 0.56 -22.66
N ASP A 3 29.67 1.11 -21.66
CA ASP A 3 29.01 1.59 -20.44
C ASP A 3 28.14 2.82 -20.69
N GLU A 4 28.46 3.63 -21.71
CA GLU A 4 27.64 4.80 -22.12
C GLU A 4 26.36 4.36 -22.84
N LEU A 5 26.43 3.30 -23.66
CA LEU A 5 25.26 2.72 -24.30
C LEU A 5 24.37 1.96 -23.30
N LYS A 6 24.97 1.34 -22.27
CA LYS A 6 24.23 0.76 -21.14
C LYS A 6 23.59 1.83 -20.26
N TRP A 7 24.26 2.97 -20.08
CA TRP A 7 23.72 4.12 -19.35
C TRP A 7 22.42 4.66 -20.00
N LEU A 8 22.27 4.54 -21.32
CA LEU A 8 21.01 4.82 -22.05
C LEU A 8 19.89 3.77 -21.85
N SER A 9 20.09 2.76 -20.98
CA SER A 9 19.12 1.69 -20.70
C SER A 9 18.72 0.84 -21.91
N LEU A 10 19.63 0.67 -22.88
CA LEU A 10 19.44 -0.18 -24.07
C LEU A 10 19.57 -1.67 -23.71
N SER A 11 18.87 -2.56 -24.44
CA SER A 11 19.05 -4.01 -24.28
C SER A 11 20.43 -4.46 -24.76
N ASN A 12 20.95 -5.55 -24.20
CA ASN A 12 22.26 -6.09 -24.56
C ASN A 12 22.40 -6.33 -26.08
N ASP A 13 21.35 -6.86 -26.72
CA ASP A 13 21.33 -7.08 -28.18
C ASP A 13 21.43 -5.76 -28.95
N LYS A 14 20.76 -4.69 -28.48
CA LYS A 14 20.78 -3.38 -29.13
C LYS A 14 22.11 -2.65 -28.92
N VAL A 15 22.77 -2.87 -27.78
CA VAL A 15 24.13 -2.38 -27.52
C VAL A 15 25.10 -3.02 -28.50
N ILE A 16 25.04 -4.34 -28.69
CA ILE A 16 25.89 -5.08 -29.64
C ILE A 16 25.63 -4.61 -31.08
N GLU A 17 24.38 -4.41 -31.48
CA GLU A 17 24.01 -3.90 -32.80
C GLU A 17 24.52 -2.47 -33.02
N THR A 18 24.35 -1.59 -32.03
CA THR A 18 24.75 -0.18 -32.13
C THR A 18 26.27 -0.03 -32.18
N GLN A 19 27.01 -0.86 -31.43
CA GLN A 19 28.46 -0.86 -31.41
C GLN A 19 29.08 -1.20 -32.77
N LYS A 20 28.38 -1.98 -33.61
CA LYS A 20 28.81 -2.26 -35.00
C LYS A 20 28.75 -1.01 -35.89
N ASN A 21 27.99 0.02 -35.50
CA ASN A 21 27.90 1.30 -36.19
C ASN A 21 28.77 2.35 -35.48
N GLY A 22 30.04 2.43 -35.90
CA GLY A 22 31.04 3.34 -35.33
C GLY A 22 30.62 4.82 -35.31
N PRO A 23 30.16 5.40 -36.44
CA PRO A 23 29.71 6.80 -36.48
C PRO A 23 28.53 7.11 -35.55
N LEU A 24 27.56 6.19 -35.44
CA LEU A 24 26.43 6.35 -34.53
C LEU A 24 26.88 6.26 -33.07
N THR A 25 27.80 5.33 -32.76
CA THR A 25 28.33 5.15 -31.41
C THR A 25 29.07 6.40 -30.93
N GLU A 26 29.91 7.01 -31.79
CA GLU A 26 30.62 8.24 -31.44
C GLU A 26 29.66 9.42 -31.20
N LYS A 27 28.60 9.52 -32.02
CA LYS A 27 27.56 10.54 -31.86
C LYS A 27 26.76 10.35 -30.56
N LEU A 28 26.45 9.11 -30.21
CA LEU A 28 25.76 8.77 -28.96
C LEU A 28 26.64 9.05 -27.74
N SER A 29 27.94 8.76 -27.78
CA SER A 29 28.86 9.11 -26.70
C SER A 29 28.91 10.63 -26.45
N LYS A 30 28.90 11.45 -27.50
CA LYS A 30 28.81 12.92 -27.37
C LYS A 30 27.49 13.38 -26.74
N ILE A 31 26.37 12.76 -27.12
CA ILE A 31 25.05 13.03 -26.53
C ILE A 31 25.01 12.64 -25.05
N VAL A 32 25.57 11.49 -24.69
CA VAL A 32 25.64 11.01 -23.31
C VAL A 32 26.50 11.95 -22.44
N ALA A 33 27.61 12.48 -22.97
CA ALA A 33 28.44 13.43 -22.24
C ALA A 33 27.66 14.72 -21.90
N ILE A 34 26.95 15.29 -22.88
CA ILE A 34 26.13 16.50 -22.68
C ILE A 34 24.98 16.22 -21.69
N ALA A 35 24.32 15.05 -21.80
CA ALA A 35 23.23 14.68 -20.89
C ALA A 35 23.71 14.52 -19.44
N LYS A 36 24.91 13.95 -19.22
CA LYS A 36 25.51 13.81 -17.88
C LYS A 36 25.89 15.15 -17.27
N GLU A 37 26.31 16.12 -18.07
CA GLU A 37 26.65 17.47 -17.60
C GLU A 37 25.41 18.26 -17.15
N GLU A 38 24.31 18.16 -17.92
CA GLU A 38 23.03 18.76 -17.55
C GLU A 38 22.42 18.08 -16.30
N LEU A 39 22.55 16.75 -16.16
CA LEU A 39 22.12 16.03 -14.94
C LEU A 39 22.89 16.45 -13.69
N LYS A 40 24.22 16.60 -13.80
CA LYS A 40 25.06 17.12 -12.70
C LYS A 40 24.66 18.54 -12.29
N SER A 41 24.32 19.38 -13.27
CA SER A 41 23.84 20.74 -13.02
C SER A 41 22.48 20.76 -12.31
N ALA A 42 21.67 19.70 -12.48
CA ALA A 42 20.39 19.50 -11.80
C ALA A 42 20.51 18.71 -10.47
N GLY A 43 21.71 18.27 -10.06
CA GLY A 43 21.92 17.52 -8.80
C GLY A 43 21.60 16.02 -8.87
N HIS A 44 21.57 15.42 -10.07
CA HIS A 44 21.30 14.00 -10.29
C HIS A 44 22.47 13.31 -11.00
N ASP A 45 22.77 12.04 -10.64
CA ASP A 45 23.89 11.27 -11.23
C ASP A 45 23.45 10.23 -12.29
N GLU A 46 22.16 9.87 -12.34
CA GLU A 46 21.62 8.86 -13.27
C GLU A 46 20.35 9.33 -14.01
N ILE A 47 20.05 8.68 -15.14
CA ILE A 47 18.82 8.93 -15.90
C ILE A 47 17.62 8.45 -15.07
N ALA A 48 16.62 9.31 -14.87
CA ALA A 48 15.45 9.00 -14.05
C ALA A 48 14.53 7.92 -14.67
N THR A 49 14.48 7.82 -16.01
CA THR A 49 13.61 6.84 -16.69
C THR A 49 14.24 6.18 -17.93
N LYS A 50 13.88 4.92 -18.19
CA LYS A 50 14.24 4.20 -19.44
C LYS A 50 13.79 4.92 -20.73
N GLN A 51 12.74 5.74 -20.61
CA GLN A 51 12.19 6.53 -21.72
C GLN A 51 13.12 7.67 -22.13
N GLN A 52 13.73 8.38 -21.17
CA GLN A 52 14.76 9.39 -21.46
C GLN A 52 15.95 8.79 -22.21
N GLY A 53 16.43 7.61 -21.80
CA GLY A 53 17.50 6.90 -22.52
C GLY A 53 17.11 6.53 -23.96
N THR A 54 15.86 6.12 -24.18
CA THR A 54 15.33 5.82 -25.52
C THR A 54 15.22 7.08 -26.39
N LEU A 55 14.80 8.22 -25.83
CA LEU A 55 14.72 9.49 -26.55
C LEU A 55 16.11 10.02 -26.92
N LEU A 56 17.08 9.94 -26.02
CA LEU A 56 18.48 10.29 -26.29
C LEU A 56 19.07 9.43 -27.41
N TYR A 57 18.75 8.13 -27.44
CA TYR A 57 19.11 7.26 -28.55
C TYR A 57 18.47 7.70 -29.88
N HIS A 58 17.21 8.14 -29.84
CA HIS A 58 16.52 8.70 -31.00
C HIS A 58 17.10 10.04 -31.48
N VAL A 59 17.59 10.90 -30.58
CA VAL A 59 18.35 12.10 -30.97
C VAL A 59 19.60 11.70 -31.78
N GLY A 60 20.36 10.71 -31.30
CA GLY A 60 21.56 10.24 -32.02
C GLY A 60 21.25 9.69 -33.41
N THR A 61 20.18 8.93 -33.54
CA THR A 61 19.79 8.26 -34.80
C THR A 61 19.04 9.15 -35.77
N ARG A 62 18.27 10.15 -35.32
CA ARG A 62 17.33 10.92 -36.16
C ARG A 62 17.70 12.38 -36.38
N LEU A 63 18.52 12.98 -35.50
CA LEU A 63 18.93 14.37 -35.66
C LEU A 63 19.86 14.53 -36.86
N LYS A 64 19.47 15.34 -37.85
CA LYS A 64 20.27 15.60 -39.06
C LYS A 64 21.49 16.48 -38.73
N PRO A 65 22.62 16.34 -39.45
CA PRO A 65 23.84 17.14 -39.21
C PRO A 65 23.62 18.66 -39.22
N GLN A 66 22.66 19.14 -40.00
CA GLN A 66 22.30 20.56 -40.12
C GLN A 66 21.75 21.17 -38.82
N CYS A 67 21.23 20.35 -37.90
CA CYS A 67 20.67 20.79 -36.62
C CYS A 67 21.61 20.53 -35.43
N GLN A 68 22.86 20.13 -35.70
CA GLN A 68 23.79 19.69 -34.66
C GLN A 68 24.14 20.80 -33.65
N GLN A 69 24.09 22.07 -34.06
CA GLN A 69 24.28 23.23 -33.18
C GLN A 69 23.21 23.38 -32.08
N HIS A 70 22.03 22.76 -32.26
CA HIS A 70 20.93 22.82 -31.29
C HIS A 70 20.75 21.52 -30.49
N THR A 71 21.72 20.60 -30.57
CA THR A 71 21.69 19.30 -29.88
C THR A 71 21.56 19.47 -28.36
N SER A 72 22.29 20.42 -27.76
CA SER A 72 22.25 20.67 -26.32
C SER A 72 20.89 21.17 -25.83
N LEU A 73 20.17 21.97 -26.64
CA LEU A 73 18.83 22.47 -26.31
C LEU A 73 17.81 21.32 -26.24
N VAL A 74 17.86 20.40 -27.20
CA VAL A 74 16.96 19.23 -27.21
C VAL A 74 17.27 18.30 -26.04
N ILE A 75 18.55 18.06 -25.75
CA ILE A 75 18.97 17.22 -24.61
C ILE A 75 18.46 17.81 -23.29
N ARG A 76 18.64 19.12 -23.07
CA ARG A 76 18.15 19.80 -21.85
C ARG A 76 16.65 19.62 -21.65
N HIS A 77 15.84 19.77 -22.70
CA HIS A 77 14.39 19.58 -22.60
C HIS A 77 13.96 18.12 -22.45
N ILE A 78 14.76 17.14 -22.87
CA ILE A 78 14.52 15.72 -22.56
C ILE A 78 14.87 15.44 -21.08
N MET A 79 15.96 16.03 -20.57
CA MET A 79 16.37 15.86 -19.17
C MET A 79 15.39 16.52 -18.20
N ASN A 80 14.89 17.71 -18.51
CA ASN A 80 13.88 18.42 -17.72
C ASN A 80 12.45 17.89 -17.92
N GLU A 81 12.28 16.74 -18.59
CA GLU A 81 10.99 16.10 -18.89
C GLU A 81 9.99 16.98 -19.67
N ASN A 82 10.44 17.98 -20.42
CA ASN A 82 9.56 18.75 -21.31
C ASN A 82 9.21 17.94 -22.56
N ILE A 83 10.17 17.20 -23.11
CA ILE A 83 10.00 16.28 -24.24
C ILE A 83 9.96 14.85 -23.70
N ARG A 84 8.76 14.27 -23.63
CA ARG A 84 8.52 12.94 -23.04
C ARG A 84 8.24 11.88 -24.09
N THR A 85 7.76 12.25 -25.27
CA THR A 85 7.35 11.28 -26.31
C THR A 85 8.19 11.39 -27.58
N GLU A 86 8.23 10.31 -28.35
CA GLU A 86 8.91 10.28 -29.65
C GLU A 86 8.32 11.29 -30.64
N GLN A 87 7.01 11.56 -30.56
CA GLN A 87 6.32 12.53 -31.42
C GLN A 87 6.75 13.97 -31.12
N GLN A 88 6.90 14.32 -29.84
CA GLN A 88 7.43 15.61 -29.41
C GLN A 88 8.87 15.79 -29.89
N LEU A 89 9.69 14.72 -29.82
CA LEU A 89 11.05 14.73 -30.36
C LEU A 89 11.07 14.91 -31.89
N VAL A 90 10.17 14.26 -32.63
CA VAL A 90 10.07 14.44 -34.08
C VAL A 90 9.66 15.87 -34.43
N ALA A 91 8.67 16.44 -33.72
CA ALA A 91 8.26 17.82 -33.91
C ALA A 91 9.38 18.82 -33.56
N ALA A 92 10.16 18.54 -32.51
CA ALA A 92 11.36 19.30 -32.18
C ALA A 92 12.35 19.31 -33.35
N ILE A 93 12.64 18.13 -33.92
CA ILE A 93 13.55 18.01 -35.07
C ILE A 93 13.00 18.74 -36.31
N GLU A 94 11.69 18.66 -36.59
CA GLU A 94 11.06 19.37 -37.71
C GLU A 94 11.10 20.90 -37.53
N TYR A 95 10.88 21.39 -36.31
CA TYR A 95 10.99 22.82 -36.01
C TYR A 95 12.43 23.31 -36.17
N LEU A 96 13.41 22.54 -35.70
CA LEU A 96 14.84 22.83 -35.88
C LEU A 96 15.23 22.86 -37.35
N LEU A 97 14.70 21.94 -38.16
CA LEU A 97 14.95 21.89 -39.61
C LEU A 97 14.29 23.07 -40.36
N SER A 98 13.17 23.58 -39.87
CA SER A 98 12.48 24.72 -40.48
C SER A 98 13.11 26.06 -40.10
N ASN A 99 13.95 26.09 -39.05
CA ASN A 99 14.54 27.31 -38.48
C ASN A 99 16.09 27.26 -38.40
N VAL A 100 16.75 26.45 -39.24
CA VAL A 100 18.21 26.22 -39.22
C VAL A 100 19.04 27.51 -39.28
N MET A 101 18.52 28.57 -39.93
CA MET A 101 19.22 29.84 -40.16
C MET A 101 18.75 31.01 -39.27
N LYS A 102 17.88 30.76 -38.28
CA LYS A 102 17.30 31.80 -37.40
C LYS A 102 17.64 31.51 -35.94
N GLU A 103 17.74 32.55 -35.10
CA GLU A 103 17.78 32.36 -33.65
C GLU A 103 16.49 31.70 -33.17
N ILE A 104 16.63 30.65 -32.37
CA ILE A 104 15.50 29.86 -31.87
C ILE A 104 14.89 30.58 -30.68
N ASP A 105 13.65 31.02 -30.84
CA ASP A 105 12.78 31.41 -29.74
C ASP A 105 12.34 30.14 -28.98
N GLU A 106 12.83 30.00 -27.74
CA GLU A 106 12.58 28.83 -26.88
C GLU A 106 11.09 28.63 -26.58
N LYS A 107 10.32 29.71 -26.47
CA LYS A 107 8.88 29.62 -26.20
C LYS A 107 8.14 29.05 -27.41
N LYS A 108 8.45 29.53 -28.61
CA LYS A 108 7.87 29.00 -29.86
C LYS A 108 8.33 27.58 -30.16
N PHE A 109 9.56 27.23 -29.77
CA PHE A 109 10.06 25.87 -29.84
C PHE A 109 9.23 24.92 -28.96
N LEU A 110 9.01 25.28 -27.69
CA LEU A 110 8.23 24.46 -26.75
C LEU A 110 6.76 24.33 -27.18
N ASP A 111 6.16 25.42 -27.66
CA ASP A 111 4.79 25.43 -28.20
C ASP A 111 4.67 24.52 -29.43
N ALA A 112 5.63 24.60 -30.36
CA ALA A 112 5.67 23.75 -31.56
C ALA A 112 5.89 22.26 -31.24
N CYS A 113 6.59 21.97 -30.13
CA CYS A 113 6.81 20.62 -29.62
C CYS A 113 5.63 20.08 -28.81
N GLY A 114 4.60 20.88 -28.55
CA GLY A 114 3.44 20.46 -27.73
C GLY A 114 3.81 20.18 -26.28
N VAL A 115 4.78 20.91 -25.73
CA VAL A 115 5.17 20.79 -24.31
C VAL A 115 4.05 21.38 -23.44
N GLY A 116 3.64 20.65 -22.40
CA GLY A 116 2.51 21.03 -21.53
C GLY A 116 1.13 20.56 -22.02
N ILE A 117 1.02 20.01 -23.24
CA ILE A 117 -0.22 19.41 -23.73
C ILE A 117 -0.32 17.98 -23.20
N VAL A 118 -1.17 17.78 -22.19
CA VAL A 118 -1.48 16.45 -21.65
C VAL A 118 -2.75 15.95 -22.31
N ILE A 119 -2.64 14.89 -23.11
CA ILE A 119 -3.82 14.21 -23.66
C ILE A 119 -4.29 13.17 -22.63
N THR A 120 -5.50 13.36 -22.15
CA THR A 120 -6.14 12.48 -21.17
C THR A 120 -6.62 11.17 -21.82
N ALA A 121 -6.76 10.12 -21.01
CA ALA A 121 -7.32 8.85 -21.47
C ALA A 121 -8.74 9.04 -22.04
N ASP A 122 -9.55 9.88 -21.42
CA ASP A 122 -10.92 10.18 -21.87
C ASP A 122 -10.95 10.84 -23.25
N GLN A 123 -10.01 11.74 -23.55
CA GLN A 123 -9.89 12.35 -24.88
C GLN A 123 -9.54 11.30 -25.95
N ILE A 124 -8.66 10.35 -25.63
CA ILE A 124 -8.32 9.23 -26.53
C ILE A 124 -9.54 8.34 -26.74
N GLN A 125 -10.23 7.94 -25.66
CA GLN A 125 -11.42 7.10 -25.73
C GLN A 125 -12.53 7.75 -26.57
N ASN A 126 -12.83 9.02 -26.32
CA ASN A 126 -13.85 9.75 -27.06
C ASN A 126 -13.51 9.87 -28.55
N GLN A 127 -12.24 10.18 -28.87
CA GLN A 127 -11.82 10.32 -30.25
C GLN A 127 -11.76 8.98 -31.00
N VAL A 128 -11.36 7.90 -30.32
CA VAL A 128 -11.36 6.54 -30.87
C VAL A 128 -12.79 6.08 -31.14
N LYS A 129 -13.72 6.30 -30.20
CA LYS A 129 -15.16 5.99 -30.39
C LYS A 129 -15.75 6.75 -31.58
N GLU A 130 -15.51 8.05 -31.68
CA GLU A 130 -15.99 8.87 -32.82
C GLU A 130 -15.43 8.38 -34.17
N THR A 131 -14.16 7.97 -34.19
CA THR A 131 -13.52 7.42 -35.40
C THR A 131 -14.06 6.05 -35.76
N ILE A 132 -14.27 5.17 -34.78
CA ILE A 132 -14.84 3.84 -35.01
C ILE A 132 -16.29 3.93 -35.48
N GLU A 133 -17.09 4.85 -34.93
CA GLU A 133 -18.46 5.05 -35.39
C GLU A 133 -18.51 5.48 -36.87
N ARG A 134 -17.56 6.30 -37.33
CA ARG A 134 -17.42 6.68 -38.75
C ARG A 134 -17.10 5.50 -39.67
N PHE A 135 -16.25 4.57 -39.23
CA PHE A 135 -15.87 3.38 -40.00
C PHE A 135 -16.74 2.15 -39.71
N LYS A 136 -17.78 2.26 -38.87
CA LYS A 136 -18.55 1.14 -38.32
C LYS A 136 -19.16 0.22 -39.37
N SER A 137 -19.71 0.78 -40.45
CA SER A 137 -20.29 -0.01 -41.54
C SER A 137 -19.25 -0.84 -42.29
N GLU A 138 -18.05 -0.30 -42.51
CA GLU A 138 -16.93 -1.01 -43.12
C GLU A 138 -16.33 -2.06 -42.18
N ILE A 139 -16.18 -1.72 -40.90
CA ILE A 139 -15.66 -2.61 -39.84
C ILE A 139 -16.59 -3.81 -39.66
N LEU A 140 -17.91 -3.62 -39.61
CA LEU A 140 -18.86 -4.73 -39.48
C LEU A 140 -18.84 -5.66 -40.71
N LYS A 141 -18.63 -5.11 -41.91
CA LYS A 141 -18.56 -5.88 -43.17
C LYS A 141 -17.26 -6.66 -43.33
N GLN A 142 -16.13 -6.04 -42.96
CA GLN A 142 -14.79 -6.62 -43.13
C GLN A 142 -14.28 -7.34 -41.86
N ARG A 143 -14.94 -7.17 -40.72
CA ARG A 143 -14.51 -7.69 -39.41
C ARG A 143 -13.02 -7.40 -39.16
N TYR A 144 -12.25 -8.38 -38.72
CA TYR A 144 -10.82 -8.24 -38.41
C TYR A 144 -9.91 -8.14 -39.63
N SER A 145 -10.46 -8.28 -40.85
CA SER A 145 -9.72 -7.98 -42.09
C SER A 145 -9.75 -6.49 -42.46
N PHE A 146 -10.48 -5.67 -41.70
CA PHE A 146 -10.44 -4.21 -41.84
C PHE A 146 -9.05 -3.66 -41.48
N ASN A 147 -8.53 -2.74 -42.30
CA ASN A 147 -7.24 -2.10 -42.04
C ASN A 147 -7.34 -1.09 -40.89
N THR A 148 -7.00 -1.55 -39.67
CA THR A 148 -6.99 -0.74 -38.44
C THR A 148 -6.01 0.43 -38.51
N GLY A 149 -5.03 0.40 -39.42
CA GLY A 149 -4.13 1.51 -39.71
C GLY A 149 -4.86 2.79 -40.15
N LYS A 150 -6.04 2.68 -40.80
CA LYS A 150 -6.87 3.84 -41.15
C LYS A 150 -7.41 4.56 -39.91
N ILE A 151 -7.88 3.81 -38.92
CA ILE A 151 -8.38 4.36 -37.64
C ILE A 151 -7.23 4.97 -36.85
N LEU A 152 -6.09 4.28 -36.76
CA LEU A 152 -4.91 4.79 -36.08
C LEU A 152 -4.40 6.08 -36.72
N GLY A 153 -4.38 6.15 -38.05
CA GLY A 153 -4.00 7.36 -38.78
C GLY A 153 -4.92 8.54 -38.51
N ASP A 154 -6.23 8.31 -38.49
CA ASP A 154 -7.23 9.37 -38.29
C ASP A 154 -7.34 9.84 -36.83
N VAL A 155 -7.15 8.93 -35.86
CA VAL A 155 -7.03 9.35 -34.44
C VAL A 155 -5.74 10.14 -34.24
N LYS A 156 -4.64 9.73 -34.88
CA LYS A 156 -3.34 10.43 -34.78
C LYS A 156 -3.34 11.78 -35.47
N SER A 157 -4.14 12.00 -36.52
CA SER A 157 -4.27 13.30 -37.17
C SER A 157 -4.99 14.32 -36.27
N LYS A 158 -5.98 13.87 -35.49
CA LYS A 158 -6.74 14.70 -34.55
C LYS A 158 -6.06 14.88 -33.20
N LEU A 159 -5.41 13.83 -32.69
CA LEU A 159 -4.67 13.82 -31.42
C LEU A 159 -3.17 13.66 -31.68
N LYS A 160 -2.54 14.72 -32.19
CA LYS A 160 -1.15 14.72 -32.66
C LYS A 160 -0.13 14.27 -31.62
N TRP A 161 -0.38 14.54 -30.33
CA TRP A 161 0.55 14.28 -29.21
C TRP A 161 0.20 13.04 -28.39
N ALA A 162 -0.76 12.23 -28.85
CA ALA A 162 -1.23 11.08 -28.08
C ALA A 162 -0.24 9.92 -28.17
N ASP A 163 -0.03 9.23 -27.05
CA ASP A 163 0.82 8.04 -27.03
C ASP A 163 0.23 6.95 -27.96
N GLY A 164 1.00 6.60 -28.99
CA GLY A 164 0.56 5.66 -30.01
C GLY A 164 0.29 4.26 -29.47
N SER A 165 0.97 3.86 -28.38
CA SER A 165 0.74 2.55 -27.76
C SER A 165 -0.63 2.51 -27.05
N THR A 166 -0.99 3.61 -26.40
CA THR A 166 -2.27 3.78 -25.69
C THR A 166 -3.42 3.93 -26.67
N VAL A 167 -3.27 4.73 -27.73
CA VAL A 167 -4.25 4.84 -28.82
C VAL A 167 -4.49 3.47 -29.47
N LYS A 168 -3.43 2.71 -29.75
CA LYS A 168 -3.56 1.37 -30.35
C LYS A 168 -4.33 0.41 -29.45
N ARG A 169 -4.02 0.39 -28.16
CA ARG A 169 -4.71 -0.46 -27.17
C ARG A 169 -6.20 -0.15 -27.11
N GLU A 170 -6.56 1.13 -27.13
CA GLU A 170 -7.96 1.57 -27.10
C GLU A 170 -8.69 1.22 -28.40
N VAL A 171 -8.04 1.36 -29.56
CA VAL A 171 -8.60 0.94 -30.85
C VAL A 171 -8.82 -0.58 -30.89
N ASP A 172 -7.82 -1.36 -30.48
CA ASP A 172 -7.93 -2.82 -30.43
C ASP A 172 -9.05 -3.27 -29.48
N LEU A 173 -9.18 -2.61 -28.32
CA LEU A 173 -10.26 -2.82 -27.35
C LEU A 173 -11.63 -2.52 -27.97
N CYS A 174 -11.82 -1.33 -28.56
CA CYS A 174 -13.11 -0.94 -29.14
C CYS A 174 -13.50 -1.82 -30.35
N ILE A 175 -12.54 -2.21 -31.19
CA ILE A 175 -12.78 -3.15 -32.31
C ILE A 175 -13.18 -4.53 -31.77
N MET A 176 -12.50 -5.02 -30.75
CA MET A 176 -12.84 -6.28 -30.11
C MET A 176 -14.22 -6.24 -29.47
N LEU A 177 -14.59 -5.15 -28.80
CA LEU A 177 -15.93 -4.94 -28.25
C LEU A 177 -17.01 -4.91 -29.34
N LEU A 178 -16.70 -4.29 -30.50
CA LEU A 178 -17.63 -4.18 -31.62
C LEU A 178 -17.81 -5.49 -32.41
N LEU A 179 -16.74 -6.29 -32.55
CA LEU A 179 -16.73 -7.47 -33.41
C LEU A 179 -16.82 -8.82 -32.66
N GLY A 180 -16.55 -8.84 -31.35
CA GLY A 180 -16.37 -10.08 -30.57
C GLY A 180 -15.04 -10.78 -30.90
N PRO A 181 -14.76 -11.98 -30.36
CA PRO A 181 -13.48 -12.68 -30.59
C PRO A 181 -13.24 -12.98 -32.07
N LYS A 182 -11.95 -13.05 -32.45
CA LYS A 182 -11.55 -13.52 -33.79
C LYS A 182 -12.03 -14.95 -33.99
N THR A 183 -12.79 -15.16 -35.06
CA THR A 183 -13.22 -16.50 -35.49
C THR A 183 -12.16 -17.14 -36.37
N ILE A 184 -12.26 -18.45 -36.60
CA ILE A 184 -11.35 -19.19 -37.48
C ILE A 184 -11.33 -18.57 -38.90
N ASP A 185 -12.47 -18.08 -39.38
CA ASP A 185 -12.59 -17.38 -40.67
C ASP A 185 -11.87 -16.01 -40.72
N ASP A 186 -11.63 -15.39 -39.57
CA ASP A 186 -10.89 -14.12 -39.44
C ASP A 186 -9.36 -14.31 -39.47
N LEU A 187 -8.88 -15.56 -39.36
CA LEU A 187 -7.45 -15.91 -39.41
C LEU A 187 -6.96 -16.22 -40.82
N TYR A 188 -7.87 -16.42 -41.78
CA TYR A 188 -7.54 -16.63 -43.18
C TYR A 188 -7.58 -15.30 -43.96
N PRO A 189 -6.52 -14.93 -44.71
CA PRO A 189 -6.55 -13.74 -45.54
C PRO A 189 -7.63 -13.88 -46.63
N LYS A 190 -8.67 -13.04 -46.58
CA LYS A 190 -9.68 -12.96 -47.65
C LYS A 190 -9.00 -12.43 -48.92
N LYS A 191 -8.84 -13.28 -49.93
CA LYS A 191 -8.42 -12.86 -51.27
C LYS A 191 -9.46 -11.90 -51.84
N GLU A 192 -9.02 -10.74 -52.31
CA GLU A 192 -9.80 -9.92 -53.23
C GLU A 192 -10.28 -10.80 -54.39
N LYS A 193 -11.56 -10.66 -54.79
CA LYS A 193 -12.04 -11.20 -56.05
C LYS A 193 -11.34 -10.45 -57.18
N ALA A 194 -10.15 -10.92 -57.56
CA ALA A 194 -9.54 -10.61 -58.83
C ALA A 194 -9.83 -11.74 -59.81
N SER A 195 -10.24 -11.31 -61.00
CA SER A 195 -10.36 -12.05 -62.25
C SER A 195 -9.31 -13.15 -62.47
N GLU A 196 -9.75 -14.19 -63.17
CA GLU A 196 -8.99 -15.19 -63.92
C GLU A 196 -7.51 -14.87 -64.19
N ASN A 197 -6.60 -15.76 -63.73
CA ASN A 197 -5.69 -16.58 -64.54
C ASN A 197 -4.34 -16.91 -63.86
N LYS A 198 -3.99 -18.21 -64.00
CA LYS A 198 -2.65 -18.80 -64.20
C LYS A 198 -1.58 -18.78 -63.08
N SER A 199 -1.49 -19.97 -62.45
CA SER A 199 -0.35 -20.93 -62.49
C SER A 199 0.96 -20.68 -61.74
N ARG A 200 1.43 -21.81 -61.13
CA ARG A 200 2.82 -22.22 -60.79
C ARG A 200 3.48 -21.52 -59.60
N GLN A 201 4.32 -22.17 -58.78
CA GLN A 201 4.69 -23.56 -58.47
C GLN A 201 5.66 -23.43 -57.27
N THR A 202 5.64 -24.40 -56.34
CA THR A 202 6.80 -24.98 -55.59
C THR A 202 7.64 -24.06 -54.67
N THR A 203 8.21 -24.44 -53.52
CA THR A 203 8.41 -25.72 -52.79
C THR A 203 9.12 -25.41 -51.45
N THR A 204 8.82 -26.20 -50.40
CA THR A 204 9.69 -26.81 -49.35
C THR A 204 10.90 -26.02 -48.77
N GLY A 205 11.28 -26.10 -47.50
CA GLY A 205 11.01 -27.03 -46.38
C GLY A 205 11.58 -26.41 -45.08
N ASP A 206 11.08 -26.80 -43.90
CA ASP A 206 11.69 -27.78 -42.98
C ASP A 206 13.14 -27.43 -42.58
N SER A 207 13.56 -27.40 -41.32
CA SER A 207 13.13 -28.13 -40.12
C SER A 207 13.96 -27.68 -38.90
N ASN A 208 13.42 -27.84 -37.68
CA ASN A 208 14.03 -28.43 -36.45
C ASN A 208 15.41 -27.91 -35.96
N SER A 209 15.75 -27.79 -34.67
CA SER A 209 15.28 -28.44 -33.44
C SER A 209 16.09 -27.94 -32.22
N VAL A 210 15.40 -27.85 -31.07
CA VAL A 210 15.74 -28.47 -29.76
C VAL A 210 16.95 -27.97 -28.93
N VAL A 211 16.58 -27.30 -27.81
CA VAL A 211 16.91 -27.56 -26.37
C VAL A 211 18.37 -27.68 -25.93
N SER A 212 18.74 -26.93 -24.88
CA SER A 212 19.47 -27.44 -23.70
C SER A 212 19.39 -26.51 -22.48
N LYS A 213 19.16 -27.14 -21.33
CA LYS A 213 18.95 -26.66 -19.95
C LYS A 213 20.27 -26.32 -19.21
N ASN A 214 20.22 -25.36 -18.27
CA ASN A 214 20.57 -25.41 -16.82
C ASN A 214 21.69 -24.37 -16.54
N THR A 215 21.85 -23.65 -15.43
CA THR A 215 21.40 -23.75 -14.03
C THR A 215 21.64 -22.37 -13.38
N GLU A 216 20.75 -21.92 -12.50
CA GLU A 216 20.89 -20.68 -11.72
C GLU A 216 21.67 -20.90 -10.42
N SER A 217 22.52 -19.94 -10.06
CA SER A 217 23.09 -19.77 -8.73
C SER A 217 22.69 -18.39 -8.18
N ASN A 218 22.14 -18.41 -6.96
CA ASN A 218 21.71 -17.25 -6.19
C ASN A 218 22.89 -16.35 -5.79
N SER A 219 22.72 -15.03 -5.92
CA SER A 219 23.35 -14.06 -5.02
C SER A 219 22.43 -12.86 -4.77
N THR A 220 22.18 -12.63 -3.48
CA THR A 220 21.42 -11.54 -2.89
C THR A 220 22.21 -10.24 -2.91
N HIS A 221 21.66 -9.19 -3.51
CA HIS A 221 22.03 -7.80 -3.23
C HIS A 221 20.79 -7.02 -2.79
N LYS A 222 20.87 -6.42 -1.60
CA LYS A 222 19.93 -5.43 -1.06
C LYS A 222 20.37 -4.06 -1.55
N GLU A 223 19.53 -3.39 -2.33
CA GLU A 223 19.62 -1.96 -2.60
C GLU A 223 18.38 -1.26 -2.06
N GLU A 224 18.61 -0.10 -1.45
CA GLU A 224 17.62 0.76 -0.81
C GLU A 224 16.76 1.47 -1.87
N GLU A 225 15.55 0.95 -2.14
CA GLU A 225 14.55 1.61 -3.00
C GLU A 225 13.67 2.55 -2.17
N ALA A 226 14.07 3.82 -2.02
CA ALA A 226 13.19 4.88 -1.56
C ALA A 226 12.41 5.46 -2.75
N GLY A 227 11.09 5.20 -2.82
CA GLY A 227 10.18 5.89 -3.76
C GLY A 227 9.17 5.02 -4.52
N VAL A 228 9.16 3.70 -4.32
CA VAL A 228 8.21 2.82 -5.02
C VAL A 228 6.82 2.94 -4.40
N THR A 229 5.84 3.40 -5.18
CA THR A 229 4.43 3.41 -4.77
C THR A 229 3.89 1.99 -4.58
N LEU A 230 2.83 1.80 -3.77
CA LEU A 230 2.21 0.48 -3.59
C LEU A 230 1.81 -0.12 -4.94
N GLU A 231 1.27 0.73 -5.82
CA GLU A 231 0.83 0.35 -7.15
C GLU A 231 1.98 -0.17 -8.01
N GLU A 232 3.15 0.45 -7.90
CA GLU A 232 4.34 0.05 -8.65
C GLU A 232 5.00 -1.22 -8.10
N LEU A 233 5.01 -1.39 -6.77
CA LEU A 233 5.45 -2.62 -6.12
C LEU A 233 4.56 -3.80 -6.53
N MET A 234 3.25 -3.61 -6.49
CA MET A 234 2.26 -4.61 -6.88
C MET A 234 2.39 -4.97 -8.35
N ARG A 235 2.57 -3.98 -9.25
CA ARG A 235 2.76 -4.22 -10.70
C ARG A 235 4.07 -4.93 -11.06
N LYS A 236 5.18 -4.60 -10.39
CA LYS A 236 6.53 -5.07 -10.78
C LYS A 236 6.97 -6.36 -10.07
N LYS A 237 6.60 -6.56 -8.80
CA LYS A 237 7.12 -7.67 -7.98
C LYS A 237 6.13 -8.83 -7.81
N THR A 238 4.87 -8.72 -8.27
CA THR A 238 3.92 -9.84 -8.22
C THR A 238 3.90 -10.62 -9.52
N LEU A 239 4.34 -11.87 -9.48
CA LEU A 239 4.23 -12.83 -10.58
C LEU A 239 2.85 -13.49 -10.59
N PHE A 240 1.78 -12.70 -10.47
CA PHE A 240 0.42 -13.21 -10.54
C PHE A 240 -0.04 -13.34 -11.99
N HIS A 241 -0.98 -14.26 -12.21
CA HIS A 241 -1.56 -14.49 -13.52
C HIS A 241 -2.37 -13.29 -14.03
N LYS A 242 -2.52 -13.18 -15.35
CA LYS A 242 -3.47 -12.24 -15.94
C LYS A 242 -4.89 -12.78 -15.81
N VAL A 243 -5.87 -11.88 -15.82
CA VAL A 243 -7.30 -12.22 -15.79
C VAL A 243 -7.64 -13.14 -16.98
N GLY A 244 -8.26 -14.28 -16.69
CA GLY A 244 -8.58 -15.31 -17.69
C GLY A 244 -7.46 -16.30 -17.98
N GLU A 245 -6.26 -16.10 -17.42
CA GLU A 245 -5.12 -17.02 -17.57
C GLU A 245 -4.93 -17.94 -16.35
N ASN A 246 -6.01 -18.24 -15.62
CA ASN A 246 -5.98 -19.04 -14.39
C ASN A 246 -5.31 -20.40 -14.62
N TYR A 247 -5.54 -21.00 -15.79
CA TYR A 247 -4.98 -22.28 -16.22
C TYR A 247 -3.45 -22.33 -16.32
N LYS A 248 -2.75 -21.18 -16.28
CA LYS A 248 -1.28 -21.12 -16.27
C LYS A 248 -0.69 -21.23 -14.86
N THR A 249 -1.53 -21.19 -13.84
CA THR A 249 -1.07 -21.18 -12.43
C THR A 249 -0.81 -22.58 -11.92
N SER A 250 0.15 -22.69 -10.99
CA SER A 250 0.56 -23.99 -10.45
C SER A 250 -0.57 -24.65 -9.67
N GLY A 251 -0.82 -25.93 -9.96
CA GLY A 251 -1.87 -26.73 -9.31
C GLY A 251 -3.29 -26.48 -9.84
N TYR A 252 -3.47 -25.59 -10.83
CA TYR A 252 -4.79 -25.37 -11.42
C TYR A 252 -5.21 -26.56 -12.29
N VAL A 253 -6.45 -27.02 -12.10
CA VAL A 253 -6.98 -28.20 -12.81
C VAL A 253 -7.79 -27.74 -14.01
N ILE A 254 -7.46 -28.24 -15.20
CA ILE A 254 -8.19 -27.95 -16.43
C ILE A 254 -9.21 -29.08 -16.65
N THR A 255 -10.49 -28.76 -16.51
CA THR A 255 -11.63 -29.62 -16.84
C THR A 255 -12.08 -29.36 -18.28
N PRO A 256 -12.94 -30.21 -18.88
CA PRO A 256 -13.48 -29.97 -20.23
C PRO A 256 -14.17 -28.61 -20.40
N ASN A 257 -14.78 -28.07 -19.33
CA ASN A 257 -15.53 -26.83 -19.37
C ASN A 257 -14.73 -25.60 -18.90
N THR A 258 -13.50 -25.79 -18.41
CA THR A 258 -12.67 -24.71 -17.86
C THR A 258 -12.50 -23.54 -18.83
N MET A 259 -12.26 -23.81 -20.12
CA MET A 259 -12.07 -22.73 -21.10
C MET A 259 -13.35 -21.93 -21.38
N GLU A 260 -14.52 -22.59 -21.37
CA GLU A 260 -15.80 -21.91 -21.51
C GLU A 260 -16.14 -21.09 -20.26
N LEU A 261 -15.89 -21.65 -19.07
CA LEU A 261 -16.08 -20.96 -17.79
C LEU A 261 -15.17 -19.73 -17.67
N LEU A 262 -13.90 -19.83 -18.09
CA LEU A 262 -12.98 -18.70 -18.14
C LEU A 262 -13.44 -17.62 -19.12
N LYS A 263 -13.99 -18.01 -20.28
CA LYS A 263 -14.56 -17.04 -21.23
C LYS A 263 -15.73 -16.27 -20.60
N LYS A 264 -16.69 -16.98 -19.99
CA LYS A 264 -17.83 -16.37 -19.28
C LYS A 264 -17.37 -15.47 -18.14
N HIS A 265 -16.37 -15.90 -17.39
CA HIS A 265 -15.75 -15.11 -16.32
C HIS A 265 -15.13 -13.82 -16.84
N VAL A 266 -14.29 -13.88 -17.88
CA VAL A 266 -13.64 -12.70 -18.48
C VAL A 266 -14.68 -11.70 -19.00
N GLU A 267 -15.78 -12.19 -19.60
CA GLU A 267 -16.91 -11.36 -20.01
C GLU A 267 -17.59 -10.71 -18.79
N ALA A 268 -17.85 -11.46 -17.73
CA ALA A 268 -18.49 -10.96 -16.51
C ALA A 268 -17.67 -9.85 -15.80
N VAL A 269 -16.35 -10.02 -15.72
CA VAL A 269 -15.45 -9.04 -15.09
C VAL A 269 -14.88 -8.01 -16.08
N LYS A 270 -15.25 -8.08 -17.36
CA LYS A 270 -14.74 -7.22 -18.43
C LYS A 270 -13.20 -7.17 -18.50
N GLY A 271 -12.55 -8.29 -18.18
CA GLY A 271 -11.10 -8.40 -18.10
C GLY A 271 -10.43 -7.65 -16.94
N GLN A 272 -11.20 -7.10 -15.99
CA GLN A 272 -10.66 -6.38 -14.82
C GLN A 272 -10.20 -7.34 -13.72
N VAL A 273 -9.21 -6.90 -12.93
CA VAL A 273 -8.83 -7.59 -11.69
C VAL A 273 -9.95 -7.46 -10.67
N VAL A 274 -10.31 -8.57 -10.05
CA VAL A 274 -11.27 -8.65 -8.95
C VAL A 274 -10.63 -9.37 -7.76
N THR A 275 -10.55 -8.70 -6.62
CA THR A 275 -10.08 -9.24 -5.32
C THR A 275 -11.18 -9.13 -4.26
N ARG A 276 -10.94 -9.69 -3.08
CA ARG A 276 -11.78 -9.48 -1.89
C ARG A 276 -10.96 -9.53 -0.61
N PHE A 277 -11.32 -8.66 0.32
CA PHE A 277 -10.90 -8.72 1.72
C PHE A 277 -12.05 -9.30 2.55
N PRO A 278 -11.94 -10.52 3.12
CA PRO A 278 -13.08 -11.18 3.75
C PRO A 278 -12.96 -11.35 5.28
N PRO A 279 -13.07 -10.27 6.09
CA PRO A 279 -12.93 -10.35 7.53
C PRO A 279 -14.18 -10.91 8.22
N GLU A 280 -14.00 -11.60 9.35
CA GLU A 280 -15.10 -11.95 10.27
C GLU A 280 -15.57 -10.67 11.01
N PRO A 281 -16.88 -10.36 11.06
CA PRO A 281 -17.43 -9.18 11.76
C PRO A 281 -17.55 -9.40 13.28
N ASN A 282 -16.57 -10.07 13.89
CA ASN A 282 -16.60 -10.46 15.30
C ASN A 282 -15.41 -9.96 16.11
N GLY A 283 -14.51 -9.20 15.50
CA GLY A 283 -13.25 -8.81 16.10
C GLY A 283 -12.74 -7.48 15.59
N ILE A 284 -11.69 -7.01 16.25
CA ILE A 284 -11.03 -5.75 15.89
C ILE A 284 -9.81 -6.08 15.04
N LEU A 285 -9.68 -5.34 13.95
CA LEU A 285 -8.54 -5.48 13.06
C LEU A 285 -7.25 -5.09 13.78
N HIS A 286 -6.16 -5.73 13.38
CA HIS A 286 -4.83 -5.50 13.92
C HIS A 286 -3.84 -5.26 12.78
N ILE A 287 -2.60 -4.89 13.08
CA ILE A 287 -1.58 -4.57 12.06
C ILE A 287 -1.40 -5.67 11.00
N GLY A 288 -1.52 -6.96 11.37
CA GLY A 288 -1.55 -8.05 10.39
C GLY A 288 -2.68 -7.94 9.34
N HIS A 289 -3.84 -7.40 9.72
CA HIS A 289 -4.94 -7.11 8.79
C HIS A 289 -4.65 -5.90 7.90
N ALA A 290 -3.84 -4.93 8.32
CA ALA A 290 -3.40 -3.87 7.41
C ALA A 290 -2.59 -4.43 6.24
N LYS A 291 -1.83 -5.52 6.45
CA LYS A 291 -1.18 -6.24 5.36
C LYS A 291 -2.22 -6.84 4.40
N ALA A 292 -3.24 -7.52 4.91
CA ALA A 292 -4.31 -8.08 4.08
C ALA A 292 -5.04 -6.99 3.27
N ILE A 293 -5.45 -5.90 3.93
CA ILE A 293 -6.12 -4.76 3.28
C ILE A 293 -5.24 -4.17 2.16
N ASN A 294 -3.98 -3.86 2.45
CA ASN A 294 -3.07 -3.30 1.45
C ASN A 294 -2.79 -4.27 0.28
N ILE A 295 -2.82 -5.58 0.52
CA ILE A 295 -2.65 -6.57 -0.53
C ILE A 295 -3.91 -6.67 -1.39
N ASP A 296 -5.07 -6.90 -0.78
CA ASP A 296 -6.34 -7.11 -1.51
C ASP A 296 -6.78 -5.85 -2.25
N PHE A 297 -6.88 -4.71 -1.55
CA PHE A 297 -7.30 -3.45 -2.16
C PHE A 297 -6.20 -2.81 -2.98
N GLY A 298 -4.95 -2.87 -2.50
CA GLY A 298 -3.81 -2.29 -3.22
C GLY A 298 -3.53 -3.01 -4.53
N TYR A 299 -3.68 -4.34 -4.59
CA TYR A 299 -3.52 -5.09 -5.84
C TYR A 299 -4.62 -4.74 -6.85
N ALA A 300 -5.89 -4.68 -6.42
CA ALA A 300 -6.98 -4.23 -7.30
C ALA A 300 -6.72 -2.80 -7.82
N LYS A 301 -6.40 -1.86 -6.94
CA LYS A 301 -6.12 -0.46 -7.30
C LYS A 301 -4.91 -0.35 -8.24
N ALA A 302 -3.86 -1.13 -8.02
CA ALA A 302 -2.69 -1.16 -8.88
C ALA A 302 -3.02 -1.63 -10.30
N HIS A 303 -4.03 -2.47 -10.48
CA HIS A 303 -4.39 -3.06 -11.78
C HIS A 303 -5.71 -2.52 -12.34
N ASP A 304 -6.14 -1.33 -11.92
CA ASP A 304 -7.38 -0.68 -12.36
C ASP A 304 -8.61 -1.62 -12.20
N GLY A 305 -8.58 -2.44 -11.15
CA GLY A 305 -9.57 -3.43 -10.78
C GLY A 305 -10.45 -3.01 -9.61
N ILE A 306 -11.21 -3.98 -9.09
CA ILE A 306 -12.17 -3.79 -8.00
C ILE A 306 -11.88 -4.77 -6.85
N CYS A 307 -12.17 -4.33 -5.62
CA CYS A 307 -12.04 -5.16 -4.42
C CYS A 307 -13.36 -5.16 -3.64
N TYR A 308 -13.86 -6.34 -3.32
CA TYR A 308 -14.99 -6.54 -2.43
C TYR A 308 -14.55 -6.46 -0.96
N LEU A 309 -15.37 -5.84 -0.12
CA LEU A 309 -15.32 -6.07 1.33
C LEU A 309 -16.42 -7.07 1.65
N ARG A 310 -16.05 -8.34 1.84
CA ARG A 310 -17.01 -9.41 2.09
C ARG A 310 -16.98 -9.82 3.56
N PHE A 311 -18.00 -9.48 4.34
CA PHE A 311 -18.06 -9.97 5.71
C PHE A 311 -18.26 -11.48 5.72
N ASP A 312 -17.36 -12.19 6.40
CA ASP A 312 -17.54 -13.61 6.67
C ASP A 312 -18.47 -13.79 7.86
N ASP A 313 -19.76 -13.76 7.55
CA ASP A 313 -20.85 -13.96 8.49
C ASP A 313 -21.41 -15.39 8.43
N THR A 314 -20.55 -16.39 8.20
CA THR A 314 -21.00 -17.79 8.17
C THR A 314 -21.43 -18.34 9.53
N ASN A 315 -21.04 -17.66 10.63
CA ASN A 315 -21.26 -18.13 11.99
C ASN A 315 -22.27 -17.25 12.75
N PRO A 316 -23.50 -17.76 13.02
CA PRO A 316 -24.58 -16.97 13.61
C PRO A 316 -24.32 -16.53 15.07
N GLU A 317 -23.35 -17.10 15.78
CA GLU A 317 -23.14 -16.85 17.23
C GLU A 317 -22.28 -15.63 17.56
N LYS A 318 -21.51 -15.09 16.60
CA LYS A 318 -20.32 -14.28 16.93
C LYS A 318 -20.36 -12.82 16.49
N GLU A 319 -21.46 -12.32 15.97
CA GLU A 319 -21.45 -11.09 15.19
C GLU A 319 -22.02 -9.89 15.92
N GLU A 320 -21.28 -8.78 15.90
CA GLU A 320 -21.73 -7.52 16.47
C GLU A 320 -21.56 -6.42 15.42
N GLU A 321 -22.64 -5.69 15.12
CA GLU A 321 -22.67 -4.64 14.10
C GLU A 321 -21.59 -3.56 14.31
N LYS A 322 -21.23 -3.32 15.58
CA LYS A 322 -20.15 -2.39 15.95
C LYS A 322 -18.80 -2.75 15.33
N PHE A 323 -18.48 -4.05 15.22
CA PHE A 323 -17.21 -4.50 14.63
C PHE A 323 -17.23 -4.36 13.11
N ALA A 324 -18.37 -4.67 12.47
CA ALA A 324 -18.53 -4.44 11.03
C ALA A 324 -18.32 -2.96 10.68
N LYS A 325 -18.93 -2.04 11.44
CA LYS A 325 -18.73 -0.60 11.26
C LYS A 325 -17.26 -0.21 11.45
N SER A 326 -16.62 -0.69 12.52
CA SER A 326 -15.20 -0.42 12.79
C SER A 326 -14.28 -0.94 11.68
N ILE A 327 -14.57 -2.11 11.11
CA ILE A 327 -13.83 -2.68 9.96
C ILE A 327 -13.94 -1.75 8.74
N VAL A 328 -15.15 -1.28 8.40
CA VAL A 328 -15.35 -0.33 7.29
C VAL A 328 -14.56 0.96 7.53
N GLU A 329 -14.63 1.50 8.74
CA GLU A 329 -13.88 2.70 9.13
C GLU A 329 -12.35 2.51 9.02
N MET A 330 -11.82 1.33 9.34
CA MET A 330 -10.38 1.06 9.21
C MET A 330 -9.95 0.86 7.76
N VAL A 331 -10.78 0.23 6.91
CA VAL A 331 -10.54 0.14 5.46
C VAL A 331 -10.50 1.54 4.86
N ASP A 332 -11.47 2.39 5.22
CA ASP A 332 -11.53 3.78 4.77
C ASP A 332 -10.34 4.61 5.26
N TRP A 333 -10.02 4.47 6.54
CA TRP A 333 -8.90 5.17 7.15
C TRP A 333 -7.56 4.87 6.47
N LEU A 334 -7.34 3.62 6.02
CA LEU A 334 -6.15 3.23 5.24
C LEU A 334 -6.17 3.75 3.79
N GLY A 335 -7.21 4.48 3.37
CA GLY A 335 -7.31 5.11 2.05
C GLY A 335 -7.93 4.23 0.98
N TYR A 336 -8.65 3.17 1.36
CA TYR A 336 -9.32 2.26 0.42
C TYR A 336 -10.84 2.38 0.51
N LYS A 337 -11.50 2.21 -0.63
CA LYS A 337 -12.96 2.13 -0.71
C LYS A 337 -13.35 0.80 -1.33
N PRO A 338 -14.25 0.01 -0.70
CA PRO A 338 -14.78 -1.19 -1.33
C PRO A 338 -15.64 -0.84 -2.53
N TYR A 339 -15.49 -1.63 -3.60
CA TYR A 339 -16.38 -1.56 -4.76
C TYR A 339 -17.81 -1.91 -4.36
N LYS A 340 -17.94 -2.95 -3.54
CA LYS A 340 -19.21 -3.38 -2.94
C LYS A 340 -18.92 -4.04 -1.59
N ILE A 341 -19.82 -3.80 -0.64
CA ILE A 341 -19.88 -4.54 0.62
C ILE A 341 -20.86 -5.69 0.44
N THR A 342 -20.40 -6.90 0.67
CA THR A 342 -21.19 -8.14 0.56
C THR A 342 -21.06 -8.97 1.83
N TYR A 343 -21.94 -9.94 1.98
CA TYR A 343 -21.95 -10.86 3.11
C TYR A 343 -21.95 -12.29 2.58
N SER A 344 -21.24 -13.21 3.24
CA SER A 344 -21.34 -14.64 2.93
C SER A 344 -22.79 -15.13 3.01
N SER A 345 -23.59 -14.60 3.94
CA SER A 345 -25.01 -14.91 4.11
C SER A 345 -25.90 -14.48 2.95
N ASP A 346 -25.46 -13.52 2.12
CA ASP A 346 -26.17 -13.14 0.89
C ASP A 346 -26.23 -14.34 -0.10
N TYR A 347 -25.33 -15.32 0.06
CA TYR A 347 -25.18 -16.47 -0.82
C TYR A 347 -25.70 -17.80 -0.23
N PHE A 348 -26.30 -17.81 0.96
CA PHE A 348 -26.75 -19.07 1.61
C PHE A 348 -27.70 -19.91 0.75
N ASP A 349 -28.63 -19.29 0.03
CA ASP A 349 -29.53 -20.01 -0.87
C ASP A 349 -28.74 -20.77 -1.95
N GLN A 350 -27.80 -20.11 -2.63
CA GLN A 350 -26.99 -20.70 -3.69
C GLN A 350 -25.99 -21.74 -3.17
N LEU A 351 -25.41 -21.50 -1.98
CA LEU A 351 -24.53 -22.44 -1.29
C LEU A 351 -25.28 -23.73 -0.92
N TYR A 352 -26.54 -23.62 -0.50
CA TYR A 352 -27.39 -24.77 -0.20
C TYR A 352 -27.70 -25.58 -1.45
N GLU A 353 -28.09 -24.90 -2.54
CA GLU A 353 -28.33 -25.56 -3.83
C GLU A 353 -27.09 -26.31 -4.37
N TRP A 354 -25.90 -25.72 -4.22
CA TRP A 354 -24.66 -26.39 -4.58
C TRP A 354 -24.33 -27.59 -3.68
N ALA A 355 -24.63 -27.52 -2.38
CA ALA A 355 -24.53 -28.69 -1.51
C ALA A 355 -25.45 -29.83 -1.98
N VAL A 356 -26.69 -29.52 -2.39
CA VAL A 356 -27.63 -30.50 -2.96
C VAL A 356 -27.07 -31.11 -4.27
N VAL A 357 -26.46 -30.31 -5.14
CA VAL A 357 -25.80 -30.82 -6.37
C VAL A 357 -24.66 -31.78 -6.04
N LEU A 358 -23.85 -31.49 -5.03
CA LEU A 358 -22.77 -32.38 -4.60
C LEU A 358 -23.30 -33.71 -4.07
N ILE A 359 -24.40 -33.69 -3.31
CA ILE A 359 -25.06 -34.93 -2.86
C ILE A 359 -25.54 -35.75 -4.07
N LYS A 360 -26.22 -35.11 -5.04
CA LYS A 360 -26.69 -35.77 -6.27
C LYS A 360 -25.56 -36.40 -7.08
N LYS A 361 -24.38 -35.77 -7.11
CA LYS A 361 -23.16 -36.28 -7.75
C LYS A 361 -22.45 -37.37 -6.93
N SER A 362 -23.00 -37.79 -5.78
CA SER A 362 -22.35 -38.68 -4.81
C SER A 362 -21.00 -38.15 -4.29
N LEU A 363 -20.85 -36.83 -4.25
CA LEU A 363 -19.64 -36.13 -3.78
C LEU A 363 -19.82 -35.51 -2.37
N ALA A 364 -21.00 -35.65 -1.77
CA ALA A 364 -21.27 -35.29 -0.39
C ALA A 364 -22.31 -36.25 0.22
N TYR A 365 -22.30 -36.40 1.54
CA TYR A 365 -23.21 -37.27 2.27
C TYR A 365 -23.48 -36.72 3.68
N VAL A 366 -24.64 -37.04 4.25
CA VAL A 366 -24.96 -36.69 5.65
C VAL A 366 -24.26 -37.69 6.57
N CYS A 367 -23.73 -37.22 7.69
CA CYS A 367 -22.96 -38.00 8.66
C CYS A 367 -23.48 -37.76 10.07
N HIS A 368 -23.52 -38.81 10.90
CA HIS A 368 -23.95 -38.76 12.30
C HIS A 368 -22.81 -39.05 13.29
N GLN A 369 -21.55 -38.98 12.84
CA GLN A 369 -20.41 -39.09 13.76
C GLN A 369 -20.39 -37.88 14.69
N ALA A 370 -20.10 -38.11 15.96
CA ALA A 370 -19.91 -37.05 16.93
C ALA A 370 -18.66 -36.22 16.60
N ALA A 371 -18.61 -34.99 17.10
CA ALA A 371 -17.48 -34.09 16.83
C ALA A 371 -16.13 -34.68 17.26
N ASP A 372 -16.11 -35.46 18.34
CA ASP A 372 -14.89 -36.08 18.89
C ASP A 372 -14.41 -37.27 18.05
N GLU A 373 -15.33 -38.01 17.43
CA GLU A 373 -15.01 -39.10 16.48
C GLU A 373 -14.44 -38.56 15.16
N ILE A 374 -14.74 -37.30 14.84
CA ILE A 374 -14.20 -36.59 13.66
C ILE A 374 -12.86 -35.90 14.00
N ARG A 375 -12.61 -35.59 15.28
CA ARG A 375 -11.42 -34.87 15.76
C ARG A 375 -10.46 -35.84 16.46
N GLY A 376 -9.62 -36.52 15.67
CA GLY A 376 -8.58 -37.41 16.19
C GLY A 376 -7.39 -37.53 15.25
N PHE A 377 -6.24 -38.01 15.77
CA PHE A 377 -5.09 -38.40 14.94
C PHE A 377 -5.35 -39.70 14.17
N GLU A 378 -6.28 -40.53 14.66
CA GLU A 378 -6.77 -41.70 13.94
C GLU A 378 -7.97 -41.32 13.07
N VAL A 379 -7.81 -41.52 11.76
CA VAL A 379 -8.83 -41.19 10.77
C VAL A 379 -9.87 -42.30 10.72
N THR A 380 -11.00 -42.14 11.42
CA THR A 380 -12.11 -43.08 11.32
C THR A 380 -13.00 -42.74 10.12
N ILE A 381 -13.05 -43.64 9.12
CA ILE A 381 -13.95 -43.50 7.97
C ILE A 381 -15.40 -43.54 8.47
N SER A 382 -16.22 -42.61 8.00
CA SER A 382 -17.61 -42.55 8.43
C SER A 382 -18.39 -43.80 8.02
N PRO A 383 -19.15 -44.43 8.93
CA PRO A 383 -20.08 -45.52 8.59
C PRO A 383 -21.11 -45.11 7.53
N TRP A 384 -21.44 -43.82 7.47
CA TRP A 384 -22.44 -43.26 6.58
C TRP A 384 -21.90 -42.78 5.22
N ARG A 385 -20.59 -42.95 4.95
CA ARG A 385 -19.92 -42.45 3.73
C ARG A 385 -20.51 -43.00 2.42
N ASN A 386 -21.05 -44.21 2.46
CA ASN A 386 -21.59 -44.92 1.31
C ASN A 386 -23.12 -45.07 1.34
N ARG A 387 -23.82 -44.27 2.16
CA ARG A 387 -25.28 -44.24 2.15
C ARG A 387 -25.82 -43.80 0.77
N PRO A 388 -27.01 -44.25 0.36
CA PRO A 388 -27.66 -43.83 -0.88
C PRO A 388 -27.80 -42.31 -1.00
N VAL A 389 -27.82 -41.81 -2.23
CA VAL A 389 -27.97 -40.38 -2.55
C VAL A 389 -29.31 -39.85 -2.04
N GLU A 390 -30.38 -40.61 -2.26
CA GLU A 390 -31.75 -40.27 -1.87
C GLU A 390 -31.88 -40.11 -0.36
N GLU A 391 -31.21 -40.99 0.40
CA GLU A 391 -31.16 -40.91 1.87
C GLU A 391 -30.44 -39.62 2.32
N SER A 392 -29.29 -39.31 1.73
CA SER A 392 -28.56 -38.07 2.06
C SER A 392 -29.35 -36.81 1.71
N LEU A 393 -30.09 -36.80 0.60
CA LEU A 393 -30.94 -35.68 0.20
C LEU A 393 -32.06 -35.44 1.21
N GLN A 394 -32.76 -36.51 1.60
CA GLN A 394 -33.85 -36.42 2.58
C GLN A 394 -33.32 -35.96 3.95
N LEU A 395 -32.22 -36.54 4.42
CA LEU A 395 -31.61 -36.17 5.69
C LEU A 395 -31.10 -34.72 5.70
N PHE A 396 -30.53 -34.23 4.60
CA PHE A 396 -30.04 -32.85 4.54
C PHE A 396 -31.20 -31.83 4.52
N GLU A 397 -32.33 -32.15 3.88
CA GLU A 397 -33.55 -31.36 3.98
C GLU A 397 -34.13 -31.42 5.41
N ASP A 398 -34.08 -32.58 6.07
CA ASP A 398 -34.51 -32.72 7.46
C ASP A 398 -33.62 -31.93 8.44
N MET A 399 -32.31 -31.85 8.18
CA MET A 399 -31.39 -30.94 8.89
C MET A 399 -31.82 -29.48 8.70
N ARG A 400 -32.13 -29.06 7.46
CA ARG A 400 -32.60 -27.70 7.15
C ARG A 400 -33.94 -27.36 7.81
N ARG A 401 -34.80 -28.36 8.02
CA ARG A 401 -36.10 -28.23 8.71
C ARG A 401 -36.00 -28.30 10.23
N GLY A 402 -34.80 -28.44 10.78
CA GLY A 402 -34.57 -28.46 12.23
C GLY A 402 -35.04 -29.76 12.92
N LYS A 403 -34.95 -30.91 12.24
CA LYS A 403 -35.33 -32.21 12.83
C LYS A 403 -34.23 -32.88 13.67
N PHE A 404 -33.05 -32.29 13.75
CA PHE A 404 -31.86 -32.83 14.43
C PHE A 404 -31.29 -31.80 15.40
N ASN A 405 -30.80 -32.21 16.57
CA ASN A 405 -30.13 -31.29 17.48
C ASN A 405 -28.75 -30.86 16.97
N GLU A 406 -28.17 -29.81 17.55
CA GLU A 406 -26.83 -29.37 17.19
C GLU A 406 -25.80 -30.52 17.39
N GLY A 407 -25.05 -30.82 16.33
CA GLY A 407 -24.01 -31.87 16.36
C GLY A 407 -24.49 -33.29 16.08
N GLU A 408 -25.81 -33.54 16.01
CA GLU A 408 -26.34 -34.88 15.68
C GLU A 408 -26.19 -35.27 14.20
N ALA A 409 -26.08 -34.27 13.32
CA ALA A 409 -25.88 -34.49 11.90
C ALA A 409 -25.00 -33.40 11.28
N THR A 410 -24.18 -33.78 10.31
CA THR A 410 -23.33 -32.89 9.51
C THR A 410 -23.39 -33.28 8.04
N LEU A 411 -23.30 -32.31 7.13
CA LEU A 411 -23.02 -32.62 5.72
C LEU A 411 -21.51 -32.67 5.53
N ARG A 412 -20.98 -33.74 4.95
CA ARG A 412 -19.55 -33.91 4.68
C ARG A 412 -19.30 -34.09 3.20
N LEU A 413 -18.21 -33.51 2.72
CA LEU A 413 -17.69 -33.75 1.37
C LEU A 413 -17.11 -35.16 1.31
N LYS A 414 -17.18 -35.83 0.16
CA LYS A 414 -16.68 -37.21 -0.01
C LYS A 414 -15.32 -37.18 -0.72
N ILE A 415 -14.29 -36.81 0.01
CA ILE A 415 -12.91 -36.65 -0.50
C ILE A 415 -11.88 -36.91 0.60
N ILE A 416 -10.72 -37.41 0.21
CA ILE A 416 -9.51 -37.42 1.03
C ILE A 416 -8.60 -36.30 0.52
N LEU A 417 -8.32 -35.31 1.37
CA LEU A 417 -7.42 -34.20 1.02
C LEU A 417 -5.96 -34.67 1.05
N GLU A 418 -5.07 -33.94 0.38
CA GLU A 418 -3.64 -34.26 0.28
C GLU A 418 -2.96 -34.42 1.66
N GLU A 419 -3.44 -33.69 2.67
CA GLU A 419 -2.93 -33.73 4.04
C GLU A 419 -3.47 -34.92 4.86
N GLY A 420 -4.23 -35.81 4.24
CA GLY A 420 -4.84 -36.98 4.88
C GLY A 420 -6.16 -36.68 5.60
N LYS A 421 -6.62 -35.42 5.64
CA LYS A 421 -7.94 -35.06 6.19
C LYS A 421 -9.05 -35.68 5.35
N VAL A 422 -9.85 -36.56 5.96
CA VAL A 422 -10.94 -37.27 5.30
C VAL A 422 -12.27 -36.56 5.50
N ASP A 423 -12.98 -36.41 4.38
CA ASP A 423 -14.36 -35.96 4.28
C ASP A 423 -14.64 -34.69 5.09
N PRO A 424 -14.09 -33.53 4.70
CA PRO A 424 -14.28 -32.28 5.44
C PRO A 424 -15.77 -31.89 5.54
N VAL A 425 -16.14 -31.32 6.69
CA VAL A 425 -17.53 -30.88 6.96
C VAL A 425 -17.87 -29.66 6.11
N ALA A 426 -18.97 -29.74 5.36
CA ALA A 426 -19.55 -28.67 4.56
C ALA A 426 -20.64 -27.89 5.31
N TYR A 427 -21.53 -28.55 6.07
CA TYR A 427 -22.58 -27.88 6.85
C TYR A 427 -22.68 -28.41 8.28
N ARG A 428 -23.08 -27.53 9.19
CA ARG A 428 -23.38 -27.82 10.61
C ARG A 428 -24.73 -27.26 10.99
N ILE A 429 -25.40 -27.90 11.96
CA ILE A 429 -26.64 -27.41 12.55
C ILE A 429 -26.31 -26.39 13.64
N LYS A 430 -26.97 -25.24 13.60
CA LYS A 430 -26.96 -24.20 14.64
C LYS A 430 -28.35 -23.57 14.75
N TYR A 431 -28.87 -23.46 15.96
CA TYR A 431 -30.19 -22.86 16.21
C TYR A 431 -30.12 -21.40 16.66
N CYS A 432 -28.91 -20.87 16.88
CA CYS A 432 -28.72 -19.45 17.11
C CYS A 432 -29.27 -18.64 15.92
N PRO A 433 -30.14 -17.63 16.16
CA PRO A 433 -30.60 -16.74 15.10
C PRO A 433 -29.42 -16.04 14.43
N HIS A 434 -29.42 -15.99 13.11
CA HIS A 434 -28.42 -15.25 12.35
C HIS A 434 -28.73 -13.75 12.35
N HIS A 435 -27.72 -12.91 12.57
CA HIS A 435 -27.90 -11.45 12.67
C HIS A 435 -28.61 -10.83 11.44
N ARG A 436 -28.32 -11.32 10.22
CA ARG A 436 -29.01 -10.92 8.97
C ARG A 436 -30.21 -11.76 8.56
N THR A 437 -30.06 -13.08 8.52
CA THR A 437 -31.08 -13.99 7.95
C THR A 437 -32.08 -14.50 9.00
N GLY A 438 -31.95 -14.08 10.26
CA GLY A 438 -32.83 -14.44 11.37
C GLY A 438 -32.89 -15.96 11.55
N ASN A 439 -34.11 -16.48 11.62
CA ASN A 439 -34.38 -17.92 11.77
C ASN A 439 -34.67 -18.61 10.43
N LYS A 440 -34.32 -18.01 9.29
CA LYS A 440 -34.51 -18.63 7.97
C LYS A 440 -33.71 -19.93 7.83
N TRP A 441 -32.55 -19.98 8.48
CA TRP A 441 -31.62 -21.10 8.42
C TRP A 441 -31.31 -21.64 9.81
N CYS A 442 -31.24 -22.97 9.93
CA CYS A 442 -30.66 -23.66 11.09
C CYS A 442 -29.49 -24.58 10.70
N VAL A 443 -29.09 -24.55 9.42
CA VAL A 443 -27.91 -25.21 8.89
C VAL A 443 -27.03 -24.16 8.24
N TYR A 444 -25.74 -24.15 8.59
CA TYR A 444 -24.80 -23.13 8.14
C TYR A 444 -23.60 -23.78 7.47
N PRO A 445 -23.15 -23.24 6.32
CA PRO A 445 -21.98 -23.75 5.65
C PRO A 445 -20.72 -23.44 6.46
N THR A 446 -19.68 -24.27 6.32
CA THR A 446 -18.38 -24.02 6.95
C THR A 446 -17.55 -23.02 6.14
N TYR A 447 -16.51 -22.47 6.78
CA TYR A 447 -15.55 -21.57 6.15
C TYR A 447 -14.99 -22.14 4.83
N ASP A 448 -14.51 -23.39 4.86
CA ASP A 448 -13.88 -24.04 3.70
C ASP A 448 -14.86 -24.24 2.53
N PHE A 449 -16.15 -24.47 2.83
CA PHE A 449 -17.18 -24.60 1.81
C PHE A 449 -17.59 -23.23 1.26
N THR A 450 -17.64 -22.21 2.10
CA THR A 450 -18.20 -20.91 1.76
C THR A 450 -17.25 -20.07 0.92
N HIS A 451 -16.02 -19.86 1.38
CA HIS A 451 -15.15 -18.84 0.78
C HIS A 451 -14.82 -19.13 -0.68
N CYS A 452 -14.52 -20.38 -1.04
CA CYS A 452 -14.23 -20.74 -2.43
C CYS A 452 -15.44 -20.59 -3.35
N LEU A 453 -16.65 -20.90 -2.86
CA LEU A 453 -17.88 -20.80 -3.63
C LEU A 453 -18.35 -19.35 -3.77
N CYS A 454 -18.25 -18.55 -2.71
CA CYS A 454 -18.48 -17.11 -2.78
C CYS A 454 -17.48 -16.43 -3.71
N ASP A 455 -16.22 -16.86 -3.73
CA ASP A 455 -15.23 -16.34 -4.68
C ASP A 455 -15.59 -16.65 -6.13
N SER A 456 -16.15 -17.84 -6.39
CA SER A 456 -16.68 -18.19 -7.70
C SER A 456 -17.87 -17.28 -8.10
N LEU A 457 -18.83 -17.08 -7.18
CA LEU A 457 -20.02 -16.24 -7.39
C LEU A 457 -19.66 -14.78 -7.69
N GLU A 458 -18.71 -14.23 -6.94
CA GLU A 458 -18.24 -12.85 -7.10
C GLU A 458 -17.24 -12.69 -8.24
N ASN A 459 -16.93 -13.76 -8.99
CA ASN A 459 -15.95 -13.78 -10.07
C ASN A 459 -14.58 -13.24 -9.63
N ILE A 460 -14.13 -13.66 -8.45
CA ILE A 460 -12.83 -13.26 -7.91
C ILE A 460 -11.72 -13.81 -8.81
N THR A 461 -10.88 -12.93 -9.32
CA THR A 461 -9.72 -13.30 -10.13
C THR A 461 -8.55 -13.77 -9.26
N HIS A 462 -8.30 -13.04 -8.16
CA HIS A 462 -7.16 -13.22 -7.28
C HIS A 462 -7.68 -13.38 -5.85
N SER A 463 -7.83 -14.62 -5.41
CA SER A 463 -8.18 -14.96 -4.03
C SER A 463 -6.90 -14.97 -3.19
N LEU A 464 -6.56 -13.82 -2.61
CA LEU A 464 -5.36 -13.67 -1.79
C LEU A 464 -5.70 -14.05 -0.34
N CYS A 465 -4.83 -14.83 0.29
CA CYS A 465 -5.02 -15.29 1.67
C CYS A 465 -3.67 -15.54 2.35
N THR A 466 -3.68 -15.80 3.65
CA THR A 466 -2.44 -16.09 4.38
C THR A 466 -2.03 -17.56 4.23
N LYS A 467 -0.72 -17.84 4.37
CA LYS A 467 -0.12 -19.18 4.18
C LYS A 467 -0.74 -20.29 5.05
N GLU A 468 -1.36 -19.95 6.17
CA GLU A 468 -2.10 -20.90 7.02
C GLU A 468 -3.23 -21.63 6.27
N PHE A 469 -3.67 -21.11 5.13
CA PHE A 469 -4.71 -21.71 4.28
C PHE A 469 -4.16 -22.43 3.04
N GLN A 470 -2.85 -22.50 2.84
CA GLN A 470 -2.22 -23.17 1.69
C GLN A 470 -2.64 -24.65 1.57
N SER A 471 -2.61 -25.31 2.72
CA SER A 471 -3.20 -26.62 3.05
C SER A 471 -4.55 -26.90 2.38
N ARG A 472 -5.38 -25.85 2.26
CA ARG A 472 -6.78 -25.95 1.83
C ARG A 472 -6.97 -25.70 0.33
N ARG A 473 -5.91 -25.34 -0.41
CA ARG A 473 -6.01 -25.04 -1.85
C ARG A 473 -6.48 -26.23 -2.68
N SER A 474 -6.06 -27.43 -2.34
CA SER A 474 -6.55 -28.65 -3.00
C SER A 474 -8.07 -28.81 -2.82
N SER A 475 -8.59 -28.56 -1.61
CA SER A 475 -10.02 -28.57 -1.34
C SER A 475 -10.78 -27.45 -2.07
N TYR A 476 -10.16 -26.28 -2.20
CA TYR A 476 -10.69 -25.12 -2.91
C TYR A 476 -10.95 -25.44 -4.39
N TYR A 477 -9.93 -25.95 -5.09
CA TYR A 477 -10.04 -26.32 -6.50
C TYR A 477 -10.96 -27.51 -6.69
N TRP A 478 -10.88 -28.53 -5.81
CA TRP A 478 -11.76 -29.68 -5.89
C TRP A 478 -13.24 -29.29 -5.85
N LEU A 479 -13.63 -28.35 -4.98
CA LEU A 479 -15.03 -27.98 -4.83
C LEU A 479 -15.57 -27.28 -6.07
N CYS A 480 -14.83 -26.31 -6.63
CA CYS A 480 -15.23 -25.61 -7.85
C CYS A 480 -15.34 -26.56 -9.04
N ASN A 481 -14.35 -27.44 -9.22
CA ASN A 481 -14.33 -28.40 -10.31
C ASN A 481 -15.43 -29.47 -10.17
N SER A 482 -15.73 -29.90 -8.96
CA SER A 482 -16.80 -30.86 -8.68
C SER A 482 -18.19 -30.31 -9.03
N LEU A 483 -18.38 -29.01 -8.82
CA LEU A 483 -19.60 -28.29 -9.18
C LEU A 483 -19.65 -27.86 -10.65
N ASP A 484 -18.49 -27.90 -11.35
CA ASP A 484 -18.34 -27.44 -12.73
C ASP A 484 -18.66 -25.94 -12.89
N ILE A 485 -18.12 -25.14 -11.96
CA ILE A 485 -18.27 -23.68 -11.89
C ILE A 485 -16.92 -22.99 -12.09
N TYR A 486 -16.93 -21.68 -12.29
CA TYR A 486 -15.70 -20.89 -12.37
C TYR A 486 -14.81 -21.13 -11.14
N CYS A 487 -13.53 -21.42 -11.35
CA CYS A 487 -12.57 -21.66 -10.29
C CYS A 487 -11.58 -20.48 -10.18
N PRO A 488 -11.69 -19.63 -9.15
CA PRO A 488 -10.71 -18.60 -8.84
C PRO A 488 -9.31 -19.18 -8.60
N VAL A 489 -8.28 -18.35 -8.72
CA VAL A 489 -6.91 -18.73 -8.29
C VAL A 489 -6.67 -18.26 -6.88
N GLN A 490 -6.28 -19.18 -6.00
CA GLN A 490 -5.85 -18.88 -4.65
C GLN A 490 -4.34 -18.63 -4.61
N TRP A 491 -3.95 -17.50 -4.03
CA TRP A 491 -2.56 -17.16 -3.75
C TRP A 491 -2.35 -16.94 -2.25
N GLU A 492 -1.25 -17.45 -1.74
CA GLU A 492 -0.90 -17.34 -0.33
C GLU A 492 0.25 -16.37 -0.09
N TYR A 493 0.13 -15.54 0.95
CA TYR A 493 1.21 -14.68 1.43
C TYR A 493 1.51 -14.92 2.92
N GLY A 494 2.72 -14.58 3.32
CA GLY A 494 3.18 -14.70 4.70
C GLY A 494 2.46 -13.73 5.62
N ARG A 495 1.92 -14.25 6.73
CA ARG A 495 1.34 -13.45 7.79
C ARG A 495 2.38 -12.48 8.37
N LEU A 496 1.92 -11.26 8.68
CA LEU A 496 2.68 -10.28 9.43
C LEU A 496 2.39 -10.43 10.93
N ASN A 497 3.43 -10.69 11.71
CA ASN A 497 3.39 -10.70 13.16
C ASN A 497 4.36 -9.65 13.71
N MET A 498 3.95 -8.98 14.79
CA MET A 498 4.79 -7.99 15.48
C MET A 498 5.33 -8.58 16.77
N ASN A 499 6.63 -8.43 17.00
CA ASN A 499 7.25 -8.73 18.30
C ASN A 499 6.71 -7.78 19.38
N TYR A 500 6.83 -8.17 20.65
CA TYR A 500 6.35 -7.40 21.79
C TYR A 500 4.85 -7.08 21.73
N SER A 501 4.06 -7.97 21.13
CA SER A 501 2.62 -7.75 20.96
C SER A 501 1.83 -9.05 21.12
N VAL A 502 0.56 -8.91 21.48
CA VAL A 502 -0.45 -9.98 21.40
C VAL A 502 -1.64 -9.45 20.63
N VAL A 503 -2.12 -10.22 19.65
CA VAL A 503 -3.21 -9.79 18.75
C VAL A 503 -4.47 -10.64 18.85
N SER A 504 -4.47 -11.67 19.71
CA SER A 504 -5.63 -12.53 19.93
C SER A 504 -6.73 -11.79 20.70
N LYS A 505 -7.97 -11.87 20.22
CA LYS A 505 -9.17 -11.30 20.88
C LYS A 505 -9.25 -11.73 22.35
N ARG A 506 -9.06 -13.02 22.64
CA ARG A 506 -9.11 -13.54 24.02
C ARG A 506 -8.03 -12.92 24.91
N LYS A 507 -6.82 -12.71 24.38
CA LYS A 507 -5.68 -12.17 25.12
C LYS A 507 -5.81 -10.67 25.36
N ILE A 508 -6.23 -9.90 24.36
CA ILE A 508 -6.49 -8.47 24.53
C ILE A 508 -7.63 -8.25 25.52
N LYS A 509 -8.72 -9.04 25.44
CA LYS A 509 -9.79 -9.00 26.43
C LYS A 509 -9.26 -9.25 27.85
N ALA A 510 -8.38 -10.23 28.02
CA ALA A 510 -7.75 -10.47 29.32
C ALA A 510 -6.91 -9.27 29.81
N LEU A 511 -6.21 -8.54 28.93
CA LEU A 511 -5.48 -7.32 29.30
C LEU A 511 -6.44 -6.21 29.77
N ILE A 512 -7.60 -6.07 29.13
CA ILE A 512 -8.65 -5.10 29.48
C ILE A 512 -9.31 -5.50 30.82
N ASP A 513 -9.70 -6.77 30.96
CA ASP A 513 -10.34 -7.28 32.18
C ASP A 513 -9.42 -7.15 33.41
N ASN A 514 -8.09 -7.28 33.22
CA ASN A 514 -7.08 -7.04 34.26
C ASN A 514 -6.65 -5.57 34.38
N LYS A 515 -7.29 -4.64 33.67
CA LYS A 515 -7.01 -3.19 33.68
C LYS A 515 -5.56 -2.81 33.35
N ILE A 516 -4.85 -3.66 32.61
CA ILE A 516 -3.49 -3.38 32.14
C ILE A 516 -3.54 -2.35 31.00
N VAL A 517 -4.56 -2.49 30.14
CA VAL A 517 -4.89 -1.55 29.06
C VAL A 517 -6.30 -1.00 29.24
N SER A 518 -6.52 0.22 28.73
CA SER A 518 -7.77 0.95 28.91
C SER A 518 -8.94 0.33 28.12
N ASP A 519 -8.75 0.11 26.82
CA ASP A 519 -9.70 -0.54 25.93
C ASP A 519 -8.98 -1.10 24.70
N TRP A 520 -9.72 -1.61 23.71
CA TRP A 520 -9.20 -2.15 22.46
C TRP A 520 -8.43 -1.15 21.59
N ASP A 521 -8.62 0.15 21.82
CA ASP A 521 -7.93 1.23 21.13
C ASP A 521 -6.78 1.85 21.96
N ASP A 522 -6.39 1.23 23.08
CA ASP A 522 -5.26 1.68 23.89
C ASP A 522 -3.98 1.78 23.03
N PRO A 523 -3.29 2.94 22.94
CA PRO A 523 -2.14 3.17 22.06
C PRO A 523 -0.96 2.20 22.21
N ARG A 524 -0.91 1.38 23.27
CA ARG A 524 0.11 0.35 23.48
C ARG A 524 -0.19 -0.96 22.73
N LEU A 525 -1.42 -1.13 22.24
CA LEU A 525 -1.84 -2.28 21.44
C LEU A 525 -1.51 -2.08 19.95
N PHE A 526 -1.49 -3.20 19.22
CA PHE A 526 -1.28 -3.22 17.76
C PHE A 526 -2.58 -3.51 16.99
N THR A 527 -3.73 -3.18 17.58
CA THR A 527 -4.99 -3.07 16.86
C THR A 527 -4.93 -1.85 15.91
N LEU A 528 -5.63 -1.86 14.78
CA LEU A 528 -5.61 -0.72 13.87
C LEU A 528 -6.23 0.53 14.51
N THR A 529 -7.28 0.34 15.32
CA THR A 529 -7.88 1.41 16.12
C THR A 529 -6.90 2.00 17.13
N ALA A 530 -6.10 1.16 17.81
CA ALA A 530 -5.05 1.63 18.71
C ALA A 530 -3.94 2.38 17.98
N LEU A 531 -3.48 1.89 16.83
CA LEU A 531 -2.45 2.59 16.04
C LEU A 531 -2.96 3.95 15.52
N ARG A 532 -4.23 4.03 15.13
CA ARG A 532 -4.88 5.30 14.79
C ARG A 532 -4.94 6.23 15.99
N ARG A 533 -5.37 5.76 17.17
CA ARG A 533 -5.42 6.54 18.42
C ARG A 533 -4.06 6.97 18.94
N ARG A 534 -3.04 6.12 18.77
CA ARG A 534 -1.63 6.44 19.02
C ARG A 534 -1.17 7.62 18.16
N GLY A 535 -1.80 7.84 17.00
CA GLY A 535 -1.51 8.94 16.09
C GLY A 535 -0.68 8.54 14.87
N ILE A 536 -0.48 7.24 14.61
CA ILE A 536 0.22 6.76 13.42
C ILE A 536 -0.61 7.15 12.17
N PRO A 537 -0.02 7.81 11.16
CA PRO A 537 -0.73 8.11 9.90
C PRO A 537 -1.02 6.84 9.09
N PRO A 538 -2.16 6.76 8.37
CA PRO A 538 -2.46 5.61 7.53
C PRO A 538 -1.42 5.41 6.43
N GLU A 539 -0.85 6.48 5.89
CA GLU A 539 0.21 6.45 4.89
C GLU A 539 1.48 5.81 5.44
N ALA A 540 1.80 6.02 6.72
CA ALA A 540 2.94 5.37 7.35
C ALA A 540 2.74 3.85 7.49
N ILE A 541 1.51 3.41 7.79
CA ILE A 541 1.18 1.97 7.81
C ILE A 541 1.28 1.39 6.40
N ASN A 542 0.72 2.05 5.40
CA ASN A 542 0.79 1.59 4.02
C ASN A 542 2.26 1.50 3.55
N ASN A 543 3.07 2.53 3.78
CA ASN A 543 4.50 2.53 3.49
C ASN A 543 5.27 1.43 4.23
N PHE A 544 4.90 1.13 5.47
CA PHE A 544 5.50 0.04 6.24
C PHE A 544 5.20 -1.32 5.60
N ILE A 545 3.95 -1.55 5.17
CA ILE A 545 3.58 -2.78 4.46
C ILE A 545 4.29 -2.89 3.10
N ILE A 546 4.41 -1.79 2.35
CA ILE A 546 5.16 -1.74 1.08
C ILE A 546 6.63 -2.15 1.31
N GLY A 547 7.27 -1.57 2.33
CA GLY A 547 8.67 -1.85 2.65
C GLY A 547 8.93 -3.32 3.04
N LEU A 548 7.94 -4.01 3.59
CA LEU A 548 8.03 -5.44 3.91
C LEU A 548 7.93 -6.34 2.65
N GLY A 549 7.25 -5.87 1.62
CA GLY A 549 7.03 -6.62 0.38
C GLY A 549 6.09 -7.82 0.51
N LEU A 550 5.97 -8.53 -0.61
CA LEU A 550 5.17 -9.75 -0.76
C LEU A 550 6.07 -10.97 -0.73
N THR A 551 6.06 -11.68 0.40
CA THR A 551 6.78 -12.95 0.59
C THR A 551 5.82 -14.00 1.11
N THR A 552 6.11 -15.28 0.86
CA THR A 552 5.33 -16.42 1.38
C THR A 552 5.78 -16.83 2.79
N ALA A 553 6.93 -16.37 3.26
CA ALA A 553 7.45 -16.68 4.59
C ALA A 553 6.71 -15.88 5.68
N GLN A 554 6.41 -16.53 6.82
CA GLN A 554 5.95 -15.81 8.00
C GLN A 554 7.05 -14.88 8.48
N THR A 555 6.69 -13.64 8.82
CA THR A 555 7.64 -12.61 9.20
C THR A 555 7.30 -12.04 10.57
N PHE A 556 8.31 -11.99 11.44
CA PHE A 556 8.26 -11.37 12.76
C PHE A 556 9.03 -10.07 12.71
N ILE A 557 8.34 -8.96 12.91
CA ILE A 557 8.90 -7.62 12.72
C ILE A 557 8.99 -6.90 14.07
N ASP A 558 10.11 -6.21 14.29
CA ASP A 558 10.28 -5.36 15.47
C ASP A 558 9.46 -4.06 15.29
N PRO A 559 8.68 -3.64 16.31
CA PRO A 559 7.95 -2.37 16.29
C PRO A 559 8.77 -1.14 15.90
N GLN A 560 10.07 -1.14 16.13
CA GLN A 560 10.96 -0.03 15.73
C GLN A 560 10.93 0.26 14.23
N MET A 561 10.67 -0.74 13.39
CA MET A 561 10.55 -0.54 11.95
C MET A 561 9.29 0.27 11.59
N LEU A 562 8.16 -0.02 12.24
CA LEU A 562 6.95 0.78 12.09
C LEU A 562 7.15 2.21 12.62
N ASP A 563 7.80 2.35 13.77
CA ASP A 563 8.14 3.65 14.35
C ASP A 563 9.06 4.46 13.43
N ALA A 564 10.00 3.82 12.74
CA ALA A 564 10.85 4.45 11.74
C ALA A 564 10.05 4.98 10.56
N THR A 565 9.17 4.16 9.97
CA THR A 565 8.32 4.61 8.86
C THR A 565 7.37 5.73 9.27
N ALA A 566 6.79 5.66 10.48
CA ALA A 566 5.96 6.72 11.03
C ALA A 566 6.76 8.03 11.21
N ARG A 567 7.98 7.95 11.74
CA ARG A 567 8.86 9.10 11.93
C ARG A 567 9.22 9.76 10.59
N ASP A 568 9.57 8.98 9.58
CA ASP A 568 9.96 9.51 8.27
C ASP A 568 8.80 10.25 7.59
N TYR A 569 7.58 9.73 7.73
CA TYR A 569 6.38 10.39 7.23
C TYR A 569 6.06 11.66 8.04
N LEU A 570 6.06 11.58 9.37
CA LEU A 570 5.68 12.70 10.25
C LEU A 570 6.69 13.85 10.18
N ASN A 571 7.98 13.57 10.04
CA ASN A 571 9.00 14.61 9.89
C ASN A 571 8.78 15.49 8.64
N LYS A 572 8.12 14.95 7.62
CA LYS A 572 7.73 15.69 6.41
C LYS A 572 6.36 16.34 6.55
N ASN A 573 5.40 15.73 7.24
CA ASN A 573 3.99 16.12 7.16
C ASN A 573 3.40 16.73 8.45
N ALA A 574 4.02 16.54 9.62
CA ALA A 574 3.54 17.10 10.87
C ALA A 574 4.08 18.53 11.09
N PRO A 575 3.23 19.55 11.28
CA PRO A 575 3.67 20.90 11.64
C PRO A 575 4.41 20.89 12.98
N ARG A 576 5.32 21.83 13.16
CA ARG A 576 6.10 21.97 14.38
C ARG A 576 5.45 22.92 15.35
N THR A 577 5.56 22.64 16.63
CA THR A 577 5.13 23.54 17.70
C THR A 577 6.06 23.42 18.90
N MET A 578 6.08 24.42 19.77
CA MET A 578 6.87 24.40 20.99
C MET A 578 6.01 23.92 22.15
N ALA A 579 6.53 22.92 22.87
CA ALA A 579 5.93 22.40 24.08
C ALA A 579 7.04 22.10 25.10
N VAL A 580 6.74 22.28 26.38
CA VAL A 580 7.67 22.05 27.50
C VAL A 580 7.00 21.07 28.46
N MET A 581 7.60 19.89 28.59
CA MET A 581 7.08 18.75 29.34
C MET A 581 7.26 18.90 30.85
N ASP A 582 8.43 19.39 31.28
CA ASP A 582 8.74 19.68 32.68
C ASP A 582 9.19 21.14 32.79
N PRO A 583 8.23 22.08 32.99
CA PRO A 583 8.51 23.51 32.88
C PRO A 583 9.39 24.03 34.01
N LEU A 584 10.44 24.76 33.62
CA LEU A 584 11.25 25.60 34.47
C LEU A 584 11.06 27.07 34.05
N LYS A 585 10.65 27.91 35.01
CA LYS A 585 10.40 29.33 34.78
C LYS A 585 11.72 30.07 34.56
N VAL A 586 11.77 30.92 33.55
CA VAL A 586 12.91 31.77 33.21
C VAL A 586 12.42 33.21 33.05
N THR A 587 13.01 34.13 33.79
CA THR A 587 12.71 35.57 33.74
C THR A 587 13.88 36.31 33.11
N ILE A 588 13.61 37.03 32.02
CA ILE A 588 14.60 37.85 31.33
C ILE A 588 14.67 39.22 32.01
N ASP A 589 15.79 39.50 32.69
CA ASP A 589 15.98 40.70 33.51
C ASP A 589 15.92 41.99 32.68
N ASN A 590 16.65 42.02 31.56
CA ASN A 590 16.76 43.18 30.68
C ASN A 590 15.75 43.15 29.52
N TYR A 591 14.55 42.60 29.70
CA TYR A 591 13.55 42.42 28.64
C TYR A 591 13.15 43.73 27.95
N ASP A 592 12.90 44.79 28.73
CA ASP A 592 12.44 46.08 28.20
C ASP A 592 13.49 46.77 27.32
N GLU A 593 14.77 46.47 27.55
CA GLU A 593 15.90 47.01 26.76
C GLU A 593 16.01 46.35 25.37
N LEU A 594 15.47 45.14 25.18
CA LEU A 594 15.66 44.36 23.95
C LEU A 594 14.73 44.81 22.81
N SER A 595 13.66 45.53 23.14
CA SER A 595 12.61 45.96 22.17
C SER A 595 12.08 44.79 21.32
N LEU A 596 11.77 43.66 21.97
CA LEU A 596 11.21 42.47 21.31
C LEU A 596 9.72 42.69 20.98
N PRO A 597 9.20 42.10 19.88
CA PRO A 597 7.76 42.13 19.59
C PRO A 597 6.99 41.27 20.59
N CYS A 598 5.69 41.56 20.80
CA CYS A 598 4.83 40.74 21.68
C CYS A 598 4.46 39.38 21.07
N SER A 599 4.69 39.20 19.78
CA SER A 599 4.41 37.97 19.04
C SER A 599 5.39 37.74 17.89
N LEU A 600 5.63 36.49 17.54
CA LEU A 600 6.53 36.08 16.46
C LEU A 600 5.84 35.09 15.53
N LEU A 601 6.11 35.21 14.23
CA LEU A 601 5.73 34.22 13.23
C LEU A 601 6.81 33.14 13.16
N VAL A 602 6.40 31.88 13.30
CA VAL A 602 7.29 30.71 13.23
C VAL A 602 6.80 29.74 12.16
N PRO A 603 7.72 29.17 11.36
CA PRO A 603 7.36 28.24 10.29
C PRO A 603 6.92 26.88 10.83
N ASP A 604 5.81 26.38 10.30
CA ASP A 604 5.27 25.05 10.61
C ASP A 604 6.20 23.94 10.08
N PHE A 605 6.84 24.19 8.93
CA PHE A 605 7.72 23.23 8.24
C PHE A 605 9.09 23.86 7.94
N PRO A 606 9.98 24.03 8.94
CA PRO A 606 11.22 24.81 8.77
C PRO A 606 12.22 24.23 7.76
N ASN A 607 12.10 22.95 7.43
CA ASN A 607 12.99 22.27 6.47
C ASN A 607 12.39 22.21 5.06
N ASP A 608 11.21 22.78 4.83
CA ASP A 608 10.51 22.75 3.55
C ASP A 608 10.37 24.16 2.98
N GLN A 609 11.12 24.45 1.92
CA GLN A 609 11.10 25.76 1.28
C GLN A 609 9.77 26.05 0.57
N ILE A 610 9.06 25.01 0.10
CA ILE A 610 7.81 25.14 -0.65
C ILE A 610 6.66 25.53 0.30
N ARG A 611 6.65 24.95 1.51
CA ARG A 611 5.65 25.26 2.55
C ARG A 611 6.11 26.32 3.56
N SER A 612 7.11 27.12 3.20
CA SER A 612 7.67 28.16 4.07
C SER A 612 6.68 29.26 4.46
N GLU A 613 5.61 29.42 3.68
CA GLU A 613 4.49 30.34 3.96
C GLU A 613 3.54 29.83 5.05
N GLN A 614 3.55 28.53 5.38
CA GLN A 614 2.75 27.98 6.47
C GLN A 614 3.43 28.29 7.80
N GLN A 615 2.83 29.20 8.55
CA GLN A 615 3.37 29.75 9.78
C GLN A 615 2.26 29.93 10.81
N HIS A 616 2.63 29.82 12.08
CA HIS A 616 1.76 30.17 13.21
C HIS A 616 2.39 31.29 14.05
N VAL A 617 1.53 31.97 14.80
CA VAL A 617 1.93 33.04 15.71
C VAL A 617 2.16 32.46 17.10
N ILE A 618 3.31 32.76 17.68
CA ILE A 618 3.64 32.46 19.08
C ILE A 618 3.73 33.75 19.90
N ALA A 619 3.43 33.67 21.19
CA ALA A 619 3.60 34.79 22.12
C ALA A 619 5.07 34.95 22.54
N ILE A 620 5.46 36.19 22.83
CA ILE A 620 6.74 36.53 23.48
C ILE A 620 6.42 37.35 24.72
N ASP A 621 7.08 37.02 25.83
CA ASP A 621 6.93 37.73 27.10
C ASP A 621 8.25 37.73 27.87
N ARG A 622 8.34 38.56 28.92
CA ARG A 622 9.46 38.61 29.88
C ARG A 622 9.69 37.26 30.54
N VAL A 623 8.62 36.53 30.81
CA VAL A 623 8.64 35.20 31.42
C VAL A 623 8.45 34.15 30.35
N VAL A 624 9.43 33.27 30.23
CA VAL A 624 9.41 32.11 29.34
C VAL A 624 9.63 30.83 30.14
N PHE A 625 9.16 29.70 29.62
CA PHE A 625 9.37 28.38 30.20
C PHE A 625 10.25 27.56 29.27
N ILE A 626 11.21 26.85 29.85
CA ILE A 626 12.09 25.90 29.17
C ILE A 626 12.00 24.54 29.86
N GLU A 627 12.55 23.47 29.25
CA GLU A 627 12.65 22.19 29.94
C GLU A 627 13.59 22.29 31.14
N ARG A 628 13.15 21.74 32.27
CA ARG A 628 13.99 21.58 33.47
C ARG A 628 15.29 20.85 33.16
N SER A 629 15.24 19.87 32.26
CA SER A 629 16.42 19.11 31.83
C SER A 629 17.44 19.89 30.99
N ASP A 630 17.08 21.09 30.49
CA ASP A 630 17.96 21.98 29.74
C ASP A 630 18.80 22.90 30.65
N TYR A 631 18.57 22.88 31.97
CA TYR A 631 19.42 23.53 32.96
C TYR A 631 20.09 22.49 33.87
N ARG A 632 21.38 22.69 34.17
CA ARG A 632 22.09 21.92 35.20
C ARG A 632 22.99 22.82 36.02
N GLU A 633 22.99 22.57 37.32
CA GLU A 633 23.92 23.17 38.26
C GLU A 633 25.28 22.45 38.22
N GLY A 634 26.36 23.20 38.47
CA GLY A 634 27.69 22.66 38.73
C GLY A 634 28.56 22.46 37.49
N GLU A 635 29.69 21.78 37.68
CA GLU A 635 30.56 21.38 36.59
C GLU A 635 29.92 20.24 35.81
N VAL A 636 29.53 20.54 34.58
CA VAL A 636 28.87 19.58 33.68
C VAL A 636 29.87 19.18 32.60
N ASP A 637 29.86 17.90 32.24
CA ASP A 637 30.66 17.36 31.14
C ASP A 637 30.59 18.27 29.89
N ASN A 638 31.68 18.33 29.13
CA ASN A 638 31.79 19.11 27.89
C ASN A 638 30.69 18.76 26.88
N ASN A 639 30.11 17.56 26.97
CA ASN A 639 28.98 17.11 26.16
C ASN A 639 27.63 17.79 26.48
N PHE A 640 27.48 18.43 27.64
CA PHE A 640 26.27 19.19 27.97
C PHE A 640 26.36 20.59 27.35
N LEU A 641 25.61 20.79 26.26
CA LEU A 641 25.62 22.02 25.47
C LEU A 641 24.53 23.02 25.85
N ARG A 642 23.71 22.72 26.86
CA ARG A 642 22.58 23.58 27.29
C ARG A 642 22.99 24.55 28.41
N LEU A 643 22.03 25.20 29.05
CA LEU A 643 22.26 26.32 29.97
C LEU A 643 22.95 25.86 31.26
N THR A 644 24.04 26.54 31.62
CA THR A 644 24.76 26.35 32.88
C THR A 644 25.26 27.71 33.38
N LYS A 645 25.88 27.76 34.57
CA LYS A 645 26.51 28.99 35.11
C LYS A 645 27.54 29.62 34.14
N ASN A 646 28.20 28.81 33.31
CA ASN A 646 29.29 29.25 32.42
C ASN A 646 28.96 29.15 30.92
N LYS A 647 27.78 28.64 30.54
CA LYS A 647 27.41 28.42 29.13
C LYS A 647 26.11 29.14 28.81
N SER A 648 26.14 29.96 27.76
CA SER A 648 24.96 30.61 27.20
C SER A 648 24.27 29.73 26.15
N VAL A 649 22.97 29.97 25.93
CA VAL A 649 22.15 29.23 24.96
C VAL A 649 21.26 30.19 24.17
N GLY A 650 20.91 29.81 22.94
CA GLY A 650 19.96 30.55 22.14
C GLY A 650 18.52 30.14 22.45
N LEU A 651 17.59 31.08 22.36
CA LEU A 651 16.16 30.74 22.29
C LEU A 651 15.76 30.61 20.82
N LYS A 652 15.19 29.46 20.44
CA LYS A 652 14.87 29.13 19.06
C LYS A 652 13.86 30.15 18.49
N TYR A 653 14.09 30.56 17.23
CA TYR A 653 13.33 31.60 16.49
C TYR A 653 13.41 33.03 17.04
N LEU A 654 13.66 33.24 18.33
CA LEU A 654 13.61 34.56 18.97
C LEU A 654 14.82 35.46 18.64
N GLY A 655 15.91 34.89 18.15
CA GLY A 655 17.11 35.65 17.76
C GLY A 655 17.86 36.26 18.95
N ILE A 656 17.75 35.67 20.15
CA ILE A 656 18.45 36.10 21.36
C ILE A 656 19.26 34.96 21.99
N VAL A 657 20.30 35.35 22.74
CA VAL A 657 21.16 34.47 23.52
C VAL A 657 21.01 34.82 25.00
N ILE A 658 20.72 33.83 25.83
CA ILE A 658 20.52 33.99 27.27
C ILE A 658 21.72 33.44 28.06
N SER A 659 22.07 34.13 29.14
CA SER A 659 23.09 33.75 30.12
C SER A 659 22.54 33.86 31.54
N LEU A 660 22.84 32.88 32.39
CA LEU A 660 22.35 32.87 33.77
C LEU A 660 22.91 34.04 34.58
N ILE A 661 22.03 34.70 35.36
CA ILE A 661 22.40 35.68 36.38
C ILE A 661 22.24 35.05 37.77
N ASN A 662 21.05 34.53 38.04
CA ASN A 662 20.69 34.02 39.37
C ASN A 662 19.77 32.80 39.28
N GLU A 663 19.81 31.96 40.30
CA GLU A 663 18.92 30.81 40.47
C GLU A 663 18.12 30.96 41.76
N LEU A 664 16.80 30.86 41.67
CA LEU A 664 15.89 30.89 42.81
C LEU A 664 15.53 29.46 43.22
N ARG A 665 15.58 29.18 44.52
CA ARG A 665 15.24 27.88 45.10
C ARG A 665 14.04 27.97 46.03
N ASN A 666 13.31 26.87 46.12
CA ASN A 666 12.33 26.67 47.18
C ASN A 666 12.99 26.17 48.48
N ASP A 667 12.18 26.03 49.54
CA ASP A 667 12.62 25.56 50.85
C ASP A 667 13.21 24.14 50.84
N ASN A 668 12.86 23.34 49.83
CA ASN A 668 13.38 21.98 49.62
C ASN A 668 14.71 21.96 48.83
N GLY A 669 15.24 23.13 48.45
CA GLY A 669 16.48 23.27 47.69
C GLY A 669 16.35 23.05 46.18
N GLU A 670 15.13 22.85 45.67
CA GLU A 670 14.84 22.68 44.24
C GLU A 670 14.79 24.04 43.52
N ILE A 671 15.32 24.08 42.31
CA ILE A 671 15.33 25.29 41.48
C ILE A 671 13.94 25.52 40.88
N ILE A 672 13.36 26.67 41.19
CA ILE A 672 12.00 27.05 40.76
C ILE A 672 12.00 28.11 39.66
N GLU A 673 13.00 28.99 39.63
CA GLU A 673 13.08 30.08 38.66
C GLU A 673 14.54 30.42 38.35
N LEU A 674 14.82 30.74 37.09
CA LEU A 674 16.11 31.26 36.64
C LEU A 674 15.95 32.71 36.20
N THR A 675 16.81 33.59 36.70
CA THR A 675 16.94 34.96 36.18
C THR A 675 18.08 34.99 35.18
N VAL A 676 17.82 35.45 33.96
CA VAL A 676 18.80 35.46 32.87
C VAL A 676 18.96 36.85 32.27
N LYS A 677 20.16 37.13 31.77
CA LYS A 677 20.43 38.27 30.90
C LYS A 677 20.32 37.80 29.45
N ALA A 678 19.70 38.59 28.60
CA ALA A 678 19.60 38.30 27.17
C ALA A 678 20.38 39.34 26.33
N SER A 679 20.92 38.89 25.20
CA SER A 679 21.56 39.73 24.20
C SER A 679 21.09 39.33 22.80
N LYS A 680 21.05 40.28 21.86
CA LYS A 680 20.69 39.99 20.46
C LYS A 680 21.73 39.07 19.84
N LEU A 681 21.29 38.07 19.09
CA LEU A 681 22.17 37.13 18.41
C LEU A 681 22.97 37.86 17.32
N THR A 682 24.29 37.75 17.39
CA THR A 682 25.27 38.23 16.43
C THR A 682 26.18 37.08 16.00
N SER A 683 27.01 37.30 14.97
CA SER A 683 28.01 36.30 14.55
C SER A 683 29.03 35.97 15.65
N GLU A 684 29.32 36.91 16.55
CA GLU A 684 30.34 36.79 17.60
C GLU A 684 29.83 36.04 18.84
N ASN A 685 28.53 36.15 19.17
CA ASN A 685 27.95 35.53 20.37
C ASN A 685 27.14 34.26 20.09
N ARG A 686 27.33 33.65 18.91
CA ARG A 686 26.54 32.51 18.45
C ARG A 686 26.64 31.31 19.42
N PRO A 687 25.53 30.85 20.00
CA PRO A 687 25.54 29.77 20.98
C PRO A 687 25.71 28.41 20.30
N LYS A 688 26.18 27.42 21.06
CA LYS A 688 26.34 26.04 20.58
C LYS A 688 25.01 25.31 20.37
N THR A 689 23.95 25.74 21.06
CA THR A 689 22.62 25.11 20.98
C THR A 689 21.51 26.13 21.10
N TYR A 690 20.33 25.75 20.61
CA TYR A 690 19.10 26.53 20.71
C TYR A 690 18.03 25.69 21.42
N LEU A 691 17.41 26.26 22.45
CA LEU A 691 16.35 25.63 23.22
C LEU A 691 14.98 26.00 22.65
N HIS A 692 14.03 25.06 22.72
CA HIS A 692 12.62 25.40 22.59
C HIS A 692 12.16 26.04 23.90
N TRP A 693 11.12 26.85 23.81
CA TRP A 693 10.59 27.64 24.93
C TRP A 693 9.12 27.95 24.67
N VAL A 694 8.38 28.30 25.72
CA VAL A 694 7.00 28.78 25.58
C VAL A 694 6.78 29.99 26.47
N ALA A 695 6.12 31.03 25.95
CA ALA A 695 5.61 32.14 26.73
C ALA A 695 4.08 32.14 26.68
N ASN A 696 3.42 32.62 27.74
CA ASN A 696 1.95 32.63 27.87
C ASN A 696 1.30 31.28 27.44
N PRO A 697 1.74 30.15 28.01
CA PRO A 697 1.39 28.82 27.53
C PRO A 697 -0.12 28.53 27.67
N ALA A 698 -0.60 27.60 26.84
CA ALA A 698 -1.75 26.78 27.17
C ALA A 698 -1.30 25.54 27.96
N HIS A 699 -2.23 24.95 28.72
CA HIS A 699 -1.96 23.74 29.51
C HIS A 699 -2.56 22.53 28.83
N CYS A 700 -1.81 21.43 28.77
CA CYS A 700 -2.31 20.15 28.25
C CYS A 700 -1.80 18.97 29.08
N GLN A 701 -2.44 17.82 28.88
CA GLN A 701 -1.96 16.52 29.36
C GLN A 701 -1.23 15.81 28.23
N VAL A 702 -0.08 15.19 28.52
CA VAL A 702 0.62 14.35 27.56
C VAL A 702 0.76 12.92 28.09
N ARG A 703 0.43 11.94 27.25
CA ARG A 703 0.56 10.50 27.54
C ARG A 703 1.77 9.94 26.80
N LEU A 704 2.76 9.50 27.56
CA LEU A 704 4.00 8.90 27.07
C LEU A 704 3.88 7.38 27.18
N TYR A 705 3.94 6.70 26.04
CA TYR A 705 3.80 5.24 25.95
C TYR A 705 5.15 4.55 25.75
N GLU A 706 5.42 3.49 26.50
CA GLU A 706 6.51 2.54 26.25
C GLU A 706 5.97 1.17 25.79
N ARG A 707 6.87 0.22 25.52
CA ARG A 707 6.50 -1.15 25.16
C ARG A 707 5.68 -1.80 26.27
N LEU A 708 4.56 -2.42 25.88
CA LEU A 708 3.66 -3.11 26.81
C LEU A 708 4.27 -4.39 27.38
N PHE A 709 5.04 -5.12 26.57
CA PHE A 709 5.67 -6.38 26.95
C PHE A 709 7.19 -6.21 27.04
N ARG A 710 7.82 -6.87 28.01
CA ARG A 710 9.28 -6.80 28.20
C ARG A 710 10.01 -7.71 27.24
N HIS A 711 9.44 -8.89 26.93
CA HIS A 711 10.05 -9.88 26.05
C HIS A 711 9.54 -9.80 24.61
N LYS A 712 10.36 -10.29 23.67
CA LYS A 712 10.02 -10.30 22.23
C LYS A 712 8.82 -11.17 21.95
N ASN A 713 8.76 -12.34 22.60
CA ASN A 713 7.71 -13.32 22.46
C ASN A 713 6.97 -13.49 23.79
N PRO A 714 6.03 -12.60 24.14
CA PRO A 714 5.33 -12.67 25.42
C PRO A 714 4.46 -13.93 25.57
N GLU A 715 4.19 -14.63 24.46
CA GLU A 715 3.40 -15.87 24.43
C GLU A 715 4.24 -17.14 24.61
N ASP A 716 5.58 -17.06 24.53
CA ASP A 716 6.46 -18.22 24.70
C ASP A 716 6.61 -18.55 26.20
N LEU A 717 6.14 -19.73 26.60
CA LEU A 717 6.23 -20.19 27.99
C LEU A 717 7.67 -20.47 28.44
N ASN A 718 8.61 -20.63 27.51
CA ASN A 718 10.04 -20.74 27.85
C ASN A 718 10.64 -19.38 28.24
N GLU A 719 10.23 -18.30 27.57
CA GLU A 719 10.65 -16.93 27.91
C GLU A 719 9.84 -16.39 29.10
N VAL A 720 8.55 -16.72 29.17
CA VAL A 720 7.59 -16.20 30.15
C VAL A 720 6.83 -17.35 30.84
N PRO A 721 7.43 -18.01 31.85
CA PRO A 721 6.81 -19.15 32.53
C PRO A 721 5.48 -18.82 33.23
N GLY A 722 5.32 -17.57 33.69
CA GLY A 722 4.09 -17.07 34.30
C GLY A 722 2.98 -16.69 33.31
N GLY A 723 3.21 -16.92 32.00
CA GLY A 723 2.32 -16.52 30.93
C GLY A 723 2.35 -15.02 30.63
N PHE A 724 1.80 -14.63 29.48
CA PHE A 724 1.94 -13.28 28.91
C PHE A 724 1.51 -12.12 29.83
N LEU A 725 0.58 -12.34 30.76
CA LEU A 725 0.16 -11.29 31.71
C LEU A 725 1.29 -10.89 32.66
N SER A 726 2.16 -11.83 33.04
CA SER A 726 3.32 -11.58 33.90
C SER A 726 4.44 -10.77 33.20
N ASP A 727 4.41 -10.70 31.86
CA ASP A 727 5.40 -9.98 31.07
C ASP A 727 5.05 -8.50 30.82
N CYS A 728 3.91 -8.03 31.36
CA CYS A 728 3.46 -6.66 31.16
C CYS A 728 4.40 -5.67 31.89
N ASN A 729 4.71 -4.56 31.22
CA ASN A 729 5.48 -3.45 31.77
C ASN A 729 4.54 -2.46 32.47
N GLU A 730 4.67 -2.36 33.79
CA GLU A 730 3.89 -1.42 34.62
C GLU A 730 4.19 0.05 34.29
N ASN A 731 5.41 0.35 33.82
CA ASN A 731 5.82 1.70 33.42
C ASN A 731 5.48 2.01 31.96
N SER A 732 4.64 1.20 31.30
CA SER A 732 4.31 1.37 29.89
C SER A 732 3.48 2.62 29.55
N LEU A 733 2.90 3.29 30.55
CA LEU A 733 2.21 4.57 30.39
C LEU A 733 2.65 5.54 31.49
N ARG A 734 3.20 6.68 31.09
CA ARG A 734 3.45 7.82 31.97
C ARG A 734 2.61 9.01 31.53
N ILE A 735 1.79 9.52 32.44
CA ILE A 735 1.01 10.74 32.23
C ILE A 735 1.81 11.93 32.76
N VAL A 736 1.93 12.99 31.97
CA VAL A 736 2.58 14.24 32.33
C VAL A 736 1.55 15.35 32.24
N GLU A 737 1.28 16.01 33.37
CA GLU A 737 0.34 17.12 33.49
C GLU A 737 0.77 17.99 34.69
N PRO A 738 0.86 19.33 34.55
CA PRO A 738 0.61 20.11 33.33
C PRO A 738 1.83 20.15 32.40
N VAL A 739 1.59 20.02 31.09
CA VAL A 739 2.54 20.34 30.02
C VAL A 739 2.21 21.73 29.48
N TYR A 740 3.24 22.53 29.23
CA TYR A 740 3.09 23.90 28.76
C TYR A 740 3.30 23.93 27.25
N ILE A 741 2.28 24.26 26.49
CA ILE A 741 2.31 24.23 25.03
C ILE A 741 1.97 25.60 24.45
N ASP A 742 2.49 25.88 23.27
CA ASP A 742 2.12 27.09 22.55
C ASP A 742 0.59 27.18 22.34
N ARG A 743 0.04 28.40 22.46
CA ARG A 743 -1.42 28.61 22.42
C ARG A 743 -2.01 28.39 21.02
N SER A 744 -1.20 28.43 19.96
CA SER A 744 -1.66 28.19 18.58
C SER A 744 -2.37 26.85 18.41
N VAL A 745 -2.03 25.84 19.21
CA VAL A 745 -2.63 24.49 19.12
C VAL A 745 -3.86 24.29 20.00
N SER A 746 -4.37 25.35 20.64
CA SER A 746 -5.55 25.24 21.53
C SER A 746 -6.82 24.81 20.77
N ASN A 747 -6.88 25.04 19.46
CA ASN A 747 -8.00 24.70 18.59
C ASN A 747 -7.75 23.44 17.74
N SER A 748 -6.74 22.63 18.09
CA SER A 748 -6.43 21.40 17.35
C SER A 748 -7.57 20.40 17.44
N LYS A 749 -7.81 19.71 16.32
CA LYS A 749 -8.83 18.67 16.21
C LYS A 749 -8.26 17.33 16.62
N VAL A 750 -9.15 16.41 17.00
CA VAL A 750 -8.77 15.01 17.27
C VAL A 750 -8.03 14.43 16.07
N TYR A 751 -6.93 13.73 16.34
CA TYR A 751 -5.98 13.19 15.36
C TYR A 751 -5.12 14.22 14.60
N ASP A 752 -5.18 15.51 14.92
CA ASP A 752 -4.13 16.43 14.48
C ASP A 752 -2.79 15.97 15.06
N ARG A 753 -1.71 16.21 14.32
CA ARG A 753 -0.38 15.68 14.61
C ARG A 753 0.62 16.82 14.58
N TYR A 754 1.52 16.84 15.55
CA TYR A 754 2.54 17.85 15.68
C TYR A 754 3.88 17.22 16.00
N GLN A 755 4.94 17.86 15.53
CA GLN A 755 6.26 17.65 16.10
C GLN A 755 6.44 18.65 17.25
N PHE A 756 6.55 18.16 18.47
CA PHE A 756 7.01 18.98 19.59
C PHE A 756 8.51 19.14 19.46
N GLU A 757 8.94 20.38 19.28
CA GLU A 757 10.34 20.71 19.02
C GLU A 757 11.28 20.09 20.05
N ARG A 758 12.33 19.41 19.56
CA ARG A 758 13.33 18.65 20.36
C ARG A 758 12.80 17.46 21.19
N ILE A 759 11.50 17.20 21.22
CA ILE A 759 10.90 16.13 22.04
C ILE A 759 10.52 14.91 21.18
N GLY A 760 9.55 15.04 20.29
CA GLY A 760 8.94 13.90 19.62
C GLY A 760 7.76 14.28 18.74
N PHE A 761 7.08 13.27 18.21
CA PHE A 761 5.83 13.45 17.48
C PHE A 761 4.65 13.07 18.36
N PHE A 762 3.63 13.91 18.33
CA PHE A 762 2.45 13.83 19.19
C PHE A 762 1.18 13.96 18.37
N SER A 763 0.09 13.35 18.84
CA SER A 763 -1.22 13.48 18.22
C SER A 763 -2.29 13.76 19.26
N VAL A 764 -3.30 14.55 18.89
CA VAL A 764 -4.44 14.87 19.75
C VAL A 764 -5.29 13.63 19.99
N ASP A 765 -5.43 13.22 21.25
CA ASP A 765 -6.21 12.06 21.67
C ASP A 765 -7.72 12.35 21.58
N PRO A 766 -8.56 11.35 21.24
CA PRO A 766 -10.02 11.48 21.25
C PRO A 766 -10.66 11.88 22.57
N ASP A 767 -9.98 11.69 23.70
CA ASP A 767 -10.44 12.16 25.02
C ASP A 767 -10.29 13.69 25.18
N SER A 768 -9.69 14.38 24.20
CA SER A 768 -9.54 15.84 24.24
C SER A 768 -10.90 16.54 24.13
N THR A 769 -11.07 17.60 24.90
CA THR A 769 -12.25 18.47 24.91
C THR A 769 -11.83 19.92 24.69
N SER A 770 -12.80 20.84 24.55
CA SER A 770 -12.52 22.28 24.43
C SER A 770 -11.81 22.87 25.65
N GLU A 771 -11.92 22.23 26.81
CA GLU A 771 -11.30 22.69 28.07
C GLU A 771 -10.01 21.93 28.40
N LYS A 772 -9.90 20.67 27.98
CA LYS A 772 -8.76 19.81 28.27
C LYS A 772 -8.17 19.22 26.99
N LEU A 773 -7.00 19.71 26.61
CA LEU A 773 -6.24 19.19 25.47
C LEU A 773 -5.35 18.03 25.91
N ILE A 774 -5.42 16.90 25.21
CA ILE A 774 -4.68 15.68 25.53
C ILE A 774 -3.89 15.22 24.30
N PHE A 775 -2.59 15.00 24.48
CA PHE A 775 -1.72 14.48 23.42
C PHE A 775 -1.17 13.09 23.77
N ASN A 776 -1.13 12.23 22.77
CA ASN A 776 -0.44 10.94 22.80
C ASN A 776 0.91 11.07 22.10
N ARG A 777 1.97 10.54 22.72
CA ARG A 777 3.24 10.35 22.01
C ARG A 777 3.09 9.29 20.93
N VAL A 778 3.29 9.69 19.68
CA VAL A 778 3.32 8.78 18.53
C VAL A 778 4.65 8.04 18.50
N VAL A 779 5.76 8.79 18.40
CA VAL A 779 7.12 8.26 18.28
C VAL A 779 8.16 9.32 18.66
N ASP A 780 9.30 8.90 19.21
CA ASP A 780 10.44 9.79 19.53
C ASP A 780 11.21 10.25 18.28
N LEU A 781 11.93 11.38 18.37
CA LEU A 781 12.69 11.98 17.26
C LEU A 781 13.85 11.11 16.75
N LYS A 782 14.43 10.26 17.60
CA LYS A 782 15.47 9.30 17.23
C LYS A 782 15.02 7.92 17.70
N GLY A 783 15.36 6.88 16.94
CA GLY A 783 15.14 5.52 17.43
C GLY A 783 15.89 5.32 18.75
N ASP A 784 15.24 4.69 19.73
CA ASP A 784 15.89 4.29 20.96
C ASP A 784 17.02 3.31 20.60
N VAL A 785 18.25 3.83 20.49
CA VAL A 785 19.42 3.03 20.83
C VAL A 785 19.23 2.77 22.31
N VAL A 786 18.72 1.58 22.64
CA VAL A 786 18.58 1.09 24.02
C VAL A 786 19.91 1.35 24.70
N LYS A 787 20.00 2.47 25.42
CA LYS A 787 21.06 2.67 26.39
C LYS A 787 20.71 1.64 27.43
N LYS A 788 21.41 0.49 27.40
CA LYS A 788 21.51 -0.39 28.56
C LYS A 788 21.89 0.51 29.73
N ARG A 789 20.90 0.94 30.50
CA ARG A 789 21.13 1.38 31.87
C ARG A 789 21.55 0.09 32.56
N LEU A 790 22.86 0.03 32.86
CA LEU A 790 23.44 -0.95 33.76
C LEU A 790 22.69 -0.94 35.10
#